data_AF-A0A1Y5I8N9-F1
#
_entry.id   AF-A0A1Y5I8N9-F1
#
_cell.length_a   1.000
_cell.length_b   1.000
_cell.length_c   1.000
_cell.angle_alpha   90.00
_cell.angle_beta   90.00
_cell.angle_gamma   90.00
#
_symmetry.space_group_name_H-M   'P 1'
#
loop_
_entity.id
_entity.type
_entity.pdbx_description
1 polymer ?
#
loop_
_entity_poly.entity_id
_entity_poly.type
_entity_poly.pdbx_seq_one_letter_code
_entity_poly.pdbx_strand_id
1 'polypeptide(L)'
;MPSEEEIARWREIRDDPWTRRALEATATTATKERGKRRKGGTEATDGKPNDDDARMKKLMEVAKDAVEKANEATRLRAEESARFLETRNFAGKMVEVETEYVEGTKEAKAHAKRAEALAKGGIDAVLAQLMEPKKLNVLDKTRADWRSVKDDDAELQEDLQHHARGGRTYREQQEFLQNADYREWDMASASASALPSGCATRALTHRSIERRRRGRRAVMTRASKGAVHLLDYGAGNVRSVRNAVQALGFEVLDARTPKDLEGATRLIFPGVGAYGSAMDILRERGLIEPLREYVRSDKPFLGVCLGLQLLFDGSEESGGVEGLGLIPGSVDRFTGEGLIVPHIGWNLVNTKKSSGLMDGMEGERVYFVHSYRATPTEENKDWVLSTCDYGGEFIASVQKGNVMACQFHPEKSGATGLGVFQRFLEDAKPTGQFGQSAKVTDGLARRVIACLDVRSNDSGDLVVTKGDSYDVREKSEGGDVRNLGKPVELAGKYFKQGADEVAFLNITGYRDLPLTDAPMLEVLRRSSETVFVPLTVGGGIRDFTDSNGKSYTSLEVAGAYFASGADKVSIGSDAVYVAEEYYASGKKKTGKTSIEQISNRYGVQAVVISIDPRRQYVAEPSMTKNKCIETARPGPNGEKYVWFQCTVKGGREGRDIGAYELAIAMEALGAGEILLNCIDEDGQGNGFDHELVSLVSDAVGIPVIASSGAGCPAHFTDVFNATKCSAALAAGIFHREEVLVSEVKNHMVSHGLPTRT
;
A
#
# COMPACT_ATOMS: atom_id res chain seq x y z
N MET A 1 45.37 -27.24 31.70
CA MET A 1 46.30 -27.57 30.59
C MET A 1 45.46 -27.95 29.38
N PRO A 2 45.82 -27.53 28.15
CA PRO A 2 45.04 -27.83 26.94
C PRO A 2 45.03 -29.33 26.64
N SER A 3 43.95 -29.78 25.99
CA SER A 3 43.72 -31.18 25.63
C SER A 3 44.68 -31.67 24.53
N GLU A 4 44.94 -32.98 24.46
CA GLU A 4 45.78 -33.54 23.39
C GLU A 4 45.20 -33.30 22.00
N GLU A 5 43.87 -33.21 21.86
CA GLU A 5 43.20 -32.86 20.60
C GLU A 5 43.48 -31.41 20.19
N GLU A 6 43.49 -30.47 21.14
CA GLU A 6 43.86 -29.07 20.85
C GLU A 6 45.34 -28.99 20.45
N ILE A 7 46.23 -29.71 21.13
CA ILE A 7 47.66 -29.75 20.79
C ILE A 7 47.90 -30.39 19.41
N ALA A 8 47.14 -31.43 19.05
CA ALA A 8 47.20 -32.05 17.72
C ALA A 8 46.73 -31.07 16.62
N ARG A 9 45.65 -30.33 16.89
CA ARG A 9 45.09 -29.33 15.97
C ARG A 9 46.02 -28.14 15.75
N TRP A 10 46.74 -27.71 16.79
CA TRP A 10 47.81 -26.70 16.68
C TRP A 10 49.01 -27.19 15.86
N ARG A 11 49.34 -28.49 15.92
CA ARG A 11 50.41 -29.08 15.11
C ARG A 11 50.01 -29.15 13.63
N GLU A 12 48.77 -29.52 13.32
CA GLU A 12 48.25 -29.50 11.94
C GLU A 12 48.28 -28.09 11.32
N ILE A 13 47.85 -27.06 12.06
CA ILE A 13 47.84 -25.67 11.57
C ILE A 13 49.28 -25.15 11.35
N ARG A 14 50.21 -25.52 12.24
CA ARG A 14 51.63 -25.15 12.11
C ARG A 14 52.30 -25.83 10.91
N ASP A 15 51.95 -27.09 10.65
CA ASP A 15 52.56 -27.90 9.60
C ASP A 15 51.85 -27.75 8.24
N ASP A 16 50.80 -26.93 8.16
CA ASP A 16 50.16 -26.51 6.91
C ASP A 16 51.16 -25.79 5.97
N PRO A 17 51.24 -26.16 4.68
CA PRO A 17 52.21 -25.61 3.74
C PRO A 17 52.15 -24.09 3.55
N TRP A 18 50.97 -23.46 3.73
CA TRP A 18 50.81 -22.01 3.60
C TRP A 18 51.22 -21.29 4.87
N THR A 19 50.91 -21.85 6.04
CA THR A 19 51.40 -21.35 7.34
C THR A 19 52.93 -21.42 7.42
N ARG A 20 53.54 -22.52 6.95
CA ARG A 20 55.01 -22.63 6.86
C ARG A 20 55.60 -21.56 5.95
N ARG A 21 55.01 -21.34 4.76
CA ARG A 21 55.45 -20.28 3.83
C ARG A 21 55.36 -18.88 4.44
N ALA A 22 54.33 -18.61 5.24
CA ALA A 22 54.15 -17.33 5.92
C ALA A 22 55.18 -17.10 7.05
N LEU A 23 55.52 -18.17 7.79
CA LEU A 23 56.57 -18.15 8.81
C LEU A 23 57.99 -18.06 8.21
N GLU A 24 58.24 -18.69 7.07
CA GLU A 24 59.51 -18.54 6.32
C GLU A 24 59.65 -17.14 5.69
N ALA A 25 58.55 -16.55 5.21
CA ALA A 25 58.55 -15.19 4.67
C ALA A 25 58.90 -14.13 5.74
N THR A 26 58.44 -14.31 6.98
CA THR A 26 58.78 -13.42 8.11
C THR A 26 60.23 -13.58 8.59
N ALA A 27 60.81 -14.77 8.48
CA ALA A 27 62.24 -14.98 8.75
C ALA A 27 63.17 -14.32 7.70
N THR A 28 62.67 -14.11 6.47
CA THR A 28 63.45 -13.54 5.36
C THR A 28 63.41 -12.00 5.32
N THR A 29 62.40 -11.37 5.93
CA THR A 29 62.30 -9.90 6.04
C THR A 29 63.18 -9.30 7.15
N ALA A 30 63.63 -10.10 8.12
CA ALA A 30 64.54 -9.64 9.16
C ALA A 30 66.01 -9.45 8.69
N THR A 31 66.37 -9.86 7.47
CA THR A 31 67.75 -9.77 6.93
C THR A 31 67.93 -8.84 5.72
N LYS A 32 66.87 -8.17 5.23
CA LYS A 32 66.95 -7.31 4.03
C LYS A 32 66.86 -5.79 4.27
N GLU A 33 66.80 -5.32 5.52
CA GLU A 33 66.93 -3.88 5.84
C GLU A 33 68.38 -3.38 5.98
N ARG A 34 69.38 -4.22 5.71
CA ARG A 34 70.79 -3.80 5.62
C ARG A 34 71.34 -3.96 4.20
N GLY A 35 71.02 -3.01 3.34
CA GLY A 35 71.86 -2.70 2.18
C GLY A 35 71.13 -2.44 0.86
N LYS A 36 70.82 -1.16 0.59
CA LYS A 36 71.40 -0.39 -0.53
C LYS A 36 70.61 0.89 -0.79
N ARG A 37 71.21 2.01 -0.36
CA ARG A 37 71.34 3.20 -1.23
C ARG A 37 72.11 2.78 -2.49
N ARG A 38 71.54 2.96 -3.69
CA ARG A 38 72.20 3.54 -4.90
C ARG A 38 71.50 3.15 -6.22
N LYS A 39 71.41 4.18 -7.07
CA LYS A 39 71.28 4.22 -8.55
C LYS A 39 69.86 4.20 -9.17
N GLY A 40 69.57 5.31 -9.86
CA GLY A 40 69.46 5.36 -11.32
C GLY A 40 68.14 4.85 -11.92
N GLY A 41 67.41 5.74 -12.60
CA GLY A 41 66.11 5.45 -13.19
C GLY A 41 66.14 4.61 -14.47
N THR A 42 64.93 4.23 -14.89
CA THR A 42 64.44 4.02 -16.27
C THR A 42 62.93 3.75 -16.19
N GLU A 43 62.18 4.20 -17.19
CA GLU A 43 60.74 3.95 -17.38
C GLU A 43 60.40 2.45 -17.47
N ALA A 44 59.21 2.07 -16.98
CA ALA A 44 58.50 0.84 -17.36
C ALA A 44 56.99 0.97 -17.08
N THR A 45 56.20 0.38 -17.98
CA THR A 45 54.74 0.37 -18.13
C THR A 45 53.98 -0.53 -17.16
N ASP A 46 52.70 -0.20 -16.93
CA ASP A 46 51.52 -1.04 -16.56
C ASP A 46 51.54 -2.00 -15.36
N GLY A 47 50.43 -1.95 -14.58
CA GLY A 47 50.00 -3.03 -13.67
C GLY A 47 49.11 -2.55 -12.52
N LYS A 48 47.78 -2.77 -12.61
CA LYS A 48 46.87 -2.70 -11.45
C LYS A 48 47.23 -3.82 -10.44
N PRO A 49 47.08 -3.61 -9.12
CA PRO A 49 47.40 -4.63 -8.13
C PRO A 49 46.51 -5.87 -8.35
N ASN A 50 47.12 -7.05 -8.34
CA ASN A 50 46.40 -8.31 -8.46
C ASN A 50 45.55 -8.51 -7.18
N ASP A 51 44.27 -8.86 -7.33
CA ASP A 51 43.26 -8.91 -6.26
C ASP A 51 43.66 -9.85 -5.10
N ASP A 52 44.48 -10.86 -5.42
CA ASP A 52 45.04 -11.81 -4.44
C ASP A 52 46.04 -11.16 -3.46
N ASP A 53 46.76 -10.12 -3.89
CA ASP A 53 47.76 -9.42 -3.07
C ASP A 53 47.08 -8.49 -2.05
N ALA A 54 45.95 -7.87 -2.45
CA ALA A 54 45.11 -7.09 -1.55
C ALA A 54 44.41 -7.98 -0.52
N ARG A 55 43.95 -9.17 -0.93
CA ARG A 55 43.35 -10.17 -0.05
C ARG A 55 44.36 -10.72 0.97
N MET A 56 45.57 -11.03 0.54
CA MET A 56 46.65 -11.51 1.43
C MET A 56 47.03 -10.44 2.47
N LYS A 57 47.08 -9.17 2.05
CA LYS A 57 47.38 -8.06 2.96
C LYS A 57 46.30 -7.88 4.03
N LYS A 58 45.02 -8.05 3.65
CA LYS A 58 43.88 -7.98 4.58
C LYS A 58 43.86 -9.16 5.56
N LEU A 59 44.22 -10.36 5.10
CA LEU A 59 44.36 -11.55 5.95
C LEU A 59 45.49 -11.42 6.96
N MET A 60 46.64 -10.85 6.57
CA MET A 60 47.76 -10.55 7.47
C MET A 60 47.37 -9.56 8.57
N GLU A 61 46.55 -8.56 8.24
CA GLU A 61 46.11 -7.53 9.19
C GLU A 61 45.14 -8.09 10.24
N VAL A 62 44.21 -8.94 9.81
CA VAL A 62 43.28 -9.65 10.71
C VAL A 62 44.01 -10.66 11.61
N ALA A 63 44.99 -11.39 11.06
CA ALA A 63 45.79 -12.32 11.85
C ALA A 63 46.62 -11.61 12.93
N LYS A 64 47.15 -10.42 12.63
CA LYS A 64 47.92 -9.62 13.59
C LYS A 64 47.04 -9.10 14.74
N ASP A 65 45.86 -8.58 14.42
CA ASP A 65 44.87 -8.11 15.41
C ASP A 65 44.38 -9.25 16.33
N ALA A 66 44.20 -10.45 15.78
CA ALA A 66 43.83 -11.62 16.57
C ALA A 66 44.93 -12.05 17.56
N VAL A 67 46.20 -11.98 17.17
CA VAL A 67 47.34 -12.29 18.05
C VAL A 67 47.50 -11.25 19.15
N GLU A 68 47.30 -9.96 18.85
CA GLU A 68 47.34 -8.89 19.86
C GLU A 68 46.23 -9.07 20.92
N LYS A 69 44.99 -9.35 20.48
CA LYS A 69 43.86 -9.62 21.39
C LYS A 69 44.07 -10.88 22.24
N ALA A 70 44.68 -11.92 21.69
CA ALA A 70 45.01 -13.14 22.44
C ALA A 70 46.09 -12.89 23.51
N ASN A 71 47.12 -12.10 23.19
CA ASN A 71 48.16 -11.71 24.15
C ASN A 71 47.60 -10.83 25.28
N GLU A 72 46.71 -9.90 24.96
CA GLU A 72 46.04 -9.04 25.94
C GLU A 72 45.12 -9.84 26.87
N ALA A 73 44.34 -10.78 26.34
CA ALA A 73 43.52 -11.69 27.14
C ALA A 73 44.37 -12.60 28.06
N THR A 74 45.57 -12.98 27.61
CA THR A 74 46.52 -13.77 28.42
C THR A 74 47.13 -12.92 29.54
N ARG A 75 47.46 -11.65 29.28
CA ARG A 75 47.95 -10.71 30.30
C ARG A 75 46.91 -10.44 31.39
N LEU A 76 45.66 -10.22 30.99
CA LEU A 76 44.54 -9.98 31.92
C LEU A 76 44.17 -11.21 32.77
N ARG A 77 44.51 -12.42 32.33
CA ARG A 77 44.36 -13.67 33.12
C ARG A 77 45.53 -13.95 34.06
N ALA A 78 46.70 -13.34 33.84
CA ALA A 78 47.88 -13.54 34.68
C ALA A 78 47.90 -12.64 35.93
N GLU A 79 47.08 -11.58 35.96
CA GLU A 79 47.01 -10.58 37.04
C GLU A 79 45.93 -10.88 38.11
N GLU A 80 45.56 -12.16 38.31
CA GLU A 80 44.47 -12.54 39.22
C GLU A 80 44.84 -12.51 40.72
N SER A 81 45.99 -11.95 41.10
CA SER A 81 46.38 -11.73 42.51
C SER A 81 47.47 -10.66 42.63
N ALA A 82 47.14 -9.38 42.41
CA ALA A 82 48.08 -8.29 42.69
C ALA A 82 47.36 -7.07 43.27
N ARG A 83 47.95 -6.50 44.33
CA ARG A 83 47.53 -5.22 44.94
C ARG A 83 47.94 -4.09 44.01
N PHE A 84 47.08 -3.07 43.88
CA PHE A 84 47.39 -1.89 43.08
C PHE A 84 47.17 -0.60 43.88
N LEU A 85 48.08 0.36 43.68
CA LEU A 85 48.02 1.72 44.18
C LEU A 85 47.36 2.62 43.13
N GLU A 86 46.27 3.26 43.48
CA GLU A 86 45.52 4.17 42.59
C GLU A 86 45.46 5.57 43.21
N THR A 87 45.87 6.60 42.47
CA THR A 87 45.80 8.00 42.94
C THR A 87 44.42 8.60 42.65
N ARG A 88 43.68 8.96 43.70
CA ARG A 88 42.33 9.55 43.60
C ARG A 88 42.30 10.98 44.15
N ASN A 89 41.54 11.83 43.48
CA ASN A 89 41.35 13.21 43.91
C ASN A 89 40.23 13.29 44.97
N PHE A 90 40.58 13.69 46.18
CA PHE A 90 39.60 14.00 47.23
C PHE A 90 39.75 15.46 47.65
N ALA A 91 38.67 16.22 47.48
CA ALA A 91 38.59 17.63 47.85
C ALA A 91 39.75 18.49 47.30
N GLY A 92 40.20 18.21 46.07
CA GLY A 92 41.24 18.97 45.39
C GLY A 92 42.67 18.54 45.71
N LYS A 93 42.88 17.47 46.49
CA LYS A 93 44.21 16.85 46.70
C LYS A 93 44.23 15.43 46.17
N MET A 94 45.32 15.09 45.47
CA MET A 94 45.58 13.74 44.96
C MET A 94 46.11 12.87 46.10
N VAL A 95 45.42 11.77 46.40
CA VAL A 95 45.79 10.81 47.46
C VAL A 95 45.91 9.43 46.83
N GLU A 96 47.03 8.74 47.09
CA GLU A 96 47.22 7.36 46.65
C GLU A 96 46.50 6.40 47.61
N VAL A 97 45.60 5.61 47.06
CA VAL A 97 44.81 4.61 47.77
C VAL A 97 45.21 3.23 47.25
N GLU A 98 45.80 2.43 48.13
CA GLU A 98 46.11 1.03 47.85
C GLU A 98 44.86 0.20 48.06
N THR A 99 44.43 -0.53 47.03
CA THR A 99 43.24 -1.38 47.09
C THR A 99 43.60 -2.83 46.78
N GLU A 100 43.18 -3.73 47.66
CA GLU A 100 43.37 -5.18 47.52
C GLU A 100 42.04 -5.83 47.12
N TYR A 101 42.05 -6.63 46.05
CA TYR A 101 40.85 -7.35 45.59
C TYR A 101 40.71 -8.67 46.35
N VAL A 102 39.52 -8.92 46.91
CA VAL A 102 39.13 -10.21 47.48
C VAL A 102 38.17 -10.90 46.51
N GLU A 103 38.40 -12.20 46.29
CA GLU A 103 37.66 -13.05 45.36
C GLU A 103 36.14 -12.99 45.59
N GLY A 104 35.36 -12.78 44.51
CA GLY A 104 33.88 -12.82 44.53
C GLY A 104 33.14 -11.49 44.36
N THR A 105 33.83 -10.35 44.26
CA THR A 105 33.22 -9.03 44.02
C THR A 105 32.71 -8.84 42.58
N LYS A 106 31.84 -7.84 42.37
CA LYS A 106 31.23 -7.53 41.07
C LYS A 106 32.28 -7.14 40.02
N GLU A 107 33.34 -6.46 40.44
CA GLU A 107 34.41 -5.99 39.56
C GLU A 107 35.26 -7.16 39.05
N ALA A 108 35.58 -8.16 39.88
CA ALA A 108 36.30 -9.36 39.46
C ALA A 108 35.50 -10.18 38.41
N LYS A 109 34.19 -10.28 38.59
CA LYS A 109 33.29 -10.94 37.61
C LYS A 109 33.21 -10.16 36.28
N ALA A 110 33.27 -8.83 36.31
CA ALA A 110 33.29 -8.01 35.10
C ALA A 110 34.62 -8.17 34.34
N HIS A 111 35.74 -8.25 35.06
CA HIS A 111 37.07 -8.45 34.48
C HIS A 111 37.19 -9.83 33.81
N ALA A 112 36.76 -10.90 34.49
CA ALA A 112 36.75 -12.26 33.95
C ALA A 112 35.85 -12.37 32.69
N LYS A 113 34.66 -11.75 32.71
CA LYS A 113 33.72 -11.78 31.58
C LYS A 113 34.27 -11.02 30.35
N ARG A 114 35.04 -9.96 30.57
CA ARG A 114 35.72 -9.21 29.49
C ARG A 114 36.86 -10.02 28.87
N ALA A 115 37.66 -10.71 29.69
CA ALA A 115 38.71 -11.60 29.21
C ALA A 115 38.15 -12.81 28.42
N GLU A 116 36.98 -13.32 28.82
CA GLU A 116 36.31 -14.42 28.11
C GLU A 116 35.70 -13.97 26.76
N ALA A 117 35.13 -12.77 26.69
CA ALA A 117 34.60 -12.20 25.44
C ALA A 117 35.70 -11.95 24.40
N LEU A 118 36.89 -11.51 24.84
CA LEU A 118 38.05 -11.30 23.96
C LEU A 118 38.61 -12.63 23.42
N ALA A 119 38.58 -13.71 24.20
CA ALA A 119 39.08 -15.03 23.79
C ALA A 119 38.19 -15.73 22.73
N LYS A 120 36.87 -15.54 22.79
CA LYS A 120 35.91 -16.13 21.83
C LYS A 120 35.90 -15.42 20.47
N GLY A 121 36.35 -14.18 20.39
CA GLY A 121 36.36 -13.40 19.14
C GLY A 121 37.58 -13.61 18.24
N GLY A 122 38.68 -14.17 18.75
CA GLY A 122 39.97 -14.16 18.06
C GLY A 122 40.20 -15.30 17.07
N ILE A 123 39.99 -16.55 17.48
CA ILE A 123 40.36 -17.74 16.67
C ILE A 123 39.21 -18.17 15.74
N ASP A 124 37.97 -18.16 16.23
CA ASP A 124 36.80 -18.58 15.46
C ASP A 124 36.48 -17.62 14.30
N ALA A 125 36.74 -16.32 14.47
CA ALA A 125 36.57 -15.33 13.41
C ALA A 125 37.59 -15.49 12.27
N VAL A 126 38.82 -15.87 12.61
CA VAL A 126 39.91 -16.10 11.64
C VAL A 126 39.68 -17.40 10.86
N LEU A 127 39.25 -18.48 11.53
CA LEU A 127 38.88 -19.74 10.88
C LEU A 127 37.67 -19.59 9.95
N ALA A 128 36.67 -18.80 10.33
CA ALA A 128 35.50 -18.54 9.49
C ALA A 128 35.85 -17.80 8.19
N GLN A 129 36.85 -16.91 8.20
CA GLN A 129 37.31 -16.19 7.00
C GLN A 129 38.29 -16.99 6.13
N LEU A 130 39.09 -17.88 6.72
CA LEU A 130 40.00 -18.77 5.98
C LEU A 130 39.27 -19.91 5.27
N MET A 131 38.15 -20.38 5.82
CA MET A 131 37.35 -21.48 5.26
C MET A 131 36.18 -21.03 4.38
N GLU A 132 36.07 -19.73 4.03
CA GLU A 132 35.04 -19.28 3.09
C GLU A 132 35.23 -19.97 1.72
N PRO A 133 34.27 -20.79 1.26
CA PRO A 133 34.30 -21.29 -0.10
C PRO A 133 34.17 -20.11 -1.05
N LYS A 134 34.89 -20.16 -2.19
CA LYS A 134 34.84 -19.14 -3.25
C LYS A 134 33.38 -18.74 -3.49
N LYS A 135 33.01 -17.49 -3.19
CA LYS A 135 31.69 -16.94 -3.54
C LYS A 135 31.51 -17.06 -5.04
N LEU A 136 30.73 -18.04 -5.47
CA LEU A 136 30.18 -18.06 -6.82
C LEU A 136 29.29 -16.84 -6.95
N ASN A 137 29.56 -16.02 -7.96
CA ASN A 137 28.73 -14.86 -8.24
C ASN A 137 27.31 -15.33 -8.58
N VAL A 138 26.35 -14.41 -8.57
CA VAL A 138 24.94 -14.70 -8.84
C VAL A 138 24.77 -15.43 -10.17
N LEU A 139 25.54 -15.07 -11.21
CA LEU A 139 25.53 -15.74 -12.52
C LEU A 139 25.95 -17.22 -12.46
N ASP A 140 26.89 -17.58 -11.59
CA ASP A 140 27.37 -18.96 -11.44
C ASP A 140 26.47 -19.82 -10.52
N LYS A 141 25.82 -19.20 -9.53
CA LYS A 141 24.76 -19.83 -8.72
C LYS A 141 23.49 -20.07 -9.54
N THR A 142 23.05 -19.06 -10.29
CA THR A 142 21.93 -19.19 -11.23
C THR A 142 22.25 -20.21 -12.32
N ARG A 143 23.52 -20.36 -12.76
CA ARG A 143 23.92 -21.45 -13.68
C ARG A 143 23.83 -22.85 -13.08
N ALA A 144 24.03 -23.01 -11.78
CA ALA A 144 23.94 -24.30 -11.10
C ALA A 144 22.48 -24.70 -10.86
N ASP A 145 21.65 -23.77 -10.40
CA ASP A 145 20.20 -23.97 -10.24
C ASP A 145 19.46 -24.06 -11.59
N TRP A 146 19.96 -23.38 -12.62
CA TRP A 146 19.43 -23.49 -13.98
C TRP A 146 19.78 -24.83 -14.64
N ARG A 147 20.93 -25.43 -14.33
CA ARG A 147 21.33 -26.74 -14.87
C ARG A 147 20.44 -27.87 -14.37
N SER A 148 19.96 -27.81 -13.14
CA SER A 148 19.01 -28.80 -12.61
C SER A 148 17.60 -28.65 -13.20
N VAL A 149 17.16 -27.44 -13.52
CA VAL A 149 15.86 -27.19 -14.19
C VAL A 149 15.90 -27.58 -15.68
N LYS A 150 17.07 -27.42 -16.32
CA LYS A 150 17.26 -27.68 -17.75
C LYS A 150 17.24 -29.16 -18.12
N ASP A 151 17.54 -30.06 -17.18
CA ASP A 151 17.68 -31.50 -17.47
C ASP A 151 16.32 -32.25 -17.49
N ASP A 152 15.23 -31.63 -16.99
CA ASP A 152 13.90 -32.25 -16.86
C ASP A 152 12.85 -31.79 -17.91
N ASP A 153 13.17 -30.81 -18.77
CA ASP A 153 12.21 -30.26 -19.75
C ASP A 153 12.81 -30.18 -21.17
N ALA A 154 12.36 -31.11 -22.03
CA ALA A 154 12.89 -31.30 -23.38
C ALA A 154 12.45 -30.21 -24.38
N GLU A 155 11.27 -29.58 -24.18
CA GLU A 155 10.82 -28.45 -25.01
C GLU A 155 11.61 -27.17 -24.66
N LEU A 156 11.89 -26.98 -23.36
CA LEU A 156 12.70 -25.86 -22.88
C LEU A 156 14.14 -25.91 -23.41
N GLN A 157 14.73 -27.10 -23.54
CA GLN A 157 16.08 -27.29 -24.11
C GLN A 157 16.17 -26.87 -25.59
N GLU A 158 15.13 -27.15 -26.37
CA GLU A 158 15.10 -26.82 -27.80
C GLU A 158 14.94 -25.30 -28.01
N ASP A 159 14.08 -24.66 -27.21
CA ASP A 159 13.91 -23.21 -27.17
C ASP A 159 15.18 -22.48 -26.67
N LEU A 160 15.86 -23.02 -25.66
CA LEU A 160 17.11 -22.45 -25.12
C LEU A 160 18.29 -22.55 -26.07
N GLN A 161 18.41 -23.64 -26.84
CA GLN A 161 19.44 -23.75 -27.89
C GLN A 161 19.19 -22.74 -29.02
N HIS A 162 17.93 -22.40 -29.28
CA HIS A 162 17.56 -21.35 -30.22
C HIS A 162 17.81 -19.94 -29.65
N HIS A 163 17.67 -19.76 -28.33
CA HIS A 163 17.84 -18.50 -27.60
C HIS A 163 19.31 -18.13 -27.34
N ALA A 164 20.19 -19.12 -27.09
CA ALA A 164 21.60 -18.91 -26.73
C ALA A 164 22.48 -18.28 -27.84
N ARG A 165 21.93 -18.08 -29.05
CA ARG A 165 22.64 -17.49 -30.20
C ARG A 165 22.38 -16.00 -30.41
N GLY A 166 21.55 -15.35 -29.59
CA GLY A 166 21.25 -13.92 -29.72
C GLY A 166 21.24 -13.22 -28.36
N GLY A 167 22.35 -12.59 -27.99
CA GLY A 167 22.48 -11.89 -26.71
C GLY A 167 21.69 -10.56 -26.67
N ARG A 168 20.85 -10.40 -25.64
CA ARG A 168 20.18 -9.13 -25.26
C ARG A 168 19.83 -9.11 -23.74
N THR A 169 19.39 -7.94 -23.25
CA THR A 169 19.46 -7.45 -21.85
C THR A 169 18.25 -7.75 -20.95
N TYR A 170 18.43 -7.62 -19.63
CA TYR A 170 17.49 -7.85 -18.51
C TYR A 170 16.04 -7.38 -18.70
N ARG A 171 15.80 -6.29 -19.43
CA ARG A 171 14.45 -5.74 -19.69
C ARG A 171 13.58 -6.69 -20.52
N GLU A 172 14.19 -7.46 -21.42
CA GLU A 172 13.48 -8.44 -22.26
C GLU A 172 13.12 -9.71 -21.49
N GLN A 173 13.81 -10.02 -20.37
CA GLN A 173 13.47 -11.13 -19.48
C GLN A 173 12.22 -10.86 -18.64
N GLN A 174 11.97 -9.60 -18.27
CA GLN A 174 10.75 -9.18 -17.56
C GLN A 174 9.51 -9.17 -18.48
N GLU A 175 9.66 -8.72 -19.73
CA GLU A 175 8.57 -8.80 -20.73
C GLU A 175 8.16 -10.24 -21.05
N PHE A 176 9.11 -11.19 -21.02
CA PHE A 176 8.80 -12.60 -21.21
C PHE A 176 7.93 -13.18 -20.07
N LEU A 177 8.24 -12.83 -18.81
CA LEU A 177 7.46 -13.24 -17.64
C LEU A 177 6.05 -12.62 -17.64
N GLN A 178 5.92 -11.34 -18.00
CA GLN A 178 4.61 -10.68 -18.16
C GLN A 178 3.74 -11.29 -19.27
N ASN A 179 4.36 -11.78 -20.35
CA ASN A 179 3.63 -12.46 -21.44
C ASN A 179 3.26 -13.91 -21.11
N ALA A 180 3.91 -14.54 -20.13
CA ALA A 180 3.54 -15.87 -19.63
C ALA A 180 2.27 -15.82 -18.77
N ASP A 181 2.13 -14.81 -17.90
CA ASP A 181 0.92 -14.57 -17.09
C ASP A 181 -0.33 -14.28 -17.95
N TYR A 182 -0.16 -13.61 -19.10
CA TYR A 182 -1.26 -13.33 -20.04
C TYR A 182 -1.83 -14.61 -20.68
N ARG A 183 -1.01 -15.64 -20.88
CA ARG A 183 -1.45 -16.92 -21.46
C ARG A 183 -2.27 -17.74 -20.48
N GLU A 184 -1.99 -17.68 -19.19
CA GLU A 184 -2.83 -18.31 -18.16
C GLU A 184 -4.22 -17.64 -18.08
N TRP A 185 -4.29 -16.33 -18.25
CA TRP A 185 -5.56 -15.58 -18.29
C TRP A 185 -6.41 -15.90 -19.53
N ASP A 186 -5.80 -15.99 -20.72
CA ASP A 186 -6.49 -16.42 -21.94
C ASP A 186 -6.98 -17.89 -21.83
N MET A 187 -6.21 -18.76 -21.18
CA MET A 187 -6.60 -20.16 -20.94
C MET A 187 -7.75 -20.30 -19.93
N ALA A 188 -7.74 -19.50 -18.85
CA ALA A 188 -8.83 -19.46 -17.89
C ALA A 188 -10.13 -18.92 -18.51
N SER A 189 -10.02 -17.88 -19.35
CA SER A 189 -11.16 -17.26 -20.05
C SER A 189 -11.74 -18.16 -21.14
N ALA A 190 -10.90 -18.94 -21.84
CA ALA A 190 -11.36 -19.95 -22.79
C ALA A 190 -12.08 -21.11 -22.09
N SER A 191 -11.65 -21.51 -20.89
CA SER A 191 -12.27 -22.59 -20.11
C SER A 191 -13.66 -22.25 -19.56
N ALA A 192 -13.94 -20.97 -19.30
CA ALA A 192 -15.24 -20.48 -18.82
C ALA A 192 -16.34 -20.47 -19.89
N SER A 193 -15.97 -20.62 -21.18
CA SER A 193 -16.92 -20.58 -22.31
C SER A 193 -17.45 -21.96 -22.76
N ALA A 194 -17.01 -23.05 -22.15
CA ALA A 194 -17.40 -24.41 -22.54
C ALA A 194 -18.49 -24.98 -21.63
N LEU A 195 -19.76 -24.90 -22.05
CA LEU A 195 -20.84 -25.73 -21.49
C LEU A 195 -20.69 -27.19 -21.95
N PRO A 196 -21.08 -28.19 -21.13
CA PRO A 196 -20.88 -29.59 -21.45
C PRO A 196 -21.95 -30.06 -22.44
N SER A 197 -21.55 -30.37 -23.67
CA SER A 197 -22.33 -31.24 -24.56
C SER A 197 -21.45 -32.40 -24.98
N GLY A 198 -21.86 -33.61 -24.59
CA GLY A 198 -21.13 -34.84 -24.92
C GLY A 198 -21.32 -35.22 -26.38
N CYS A 199 -20.23 -35.63 -27.05
CA CYS A 199 -20.17 -36.86 -27.87
C CYS A 199 -18.75 -37.07 -28.45
N ALA A 200 -18.22 -38.27 -28.26
CA ALA A 200 -17.28 -39.03 -29.10
C ALA A 200 -15.97 -38.38 -29.62
N THR A 201 -14.89 -38.75 -28.93
CA THR A 201 -13.55 -39.14 -29.39
C THR A 201 -13.30 -39.21 -30.92
N ARG A 202 -12.27 -38.49 -31.39
CA ARG A 202 -11.36 -38.99 -32.43
C ARG A 202 -10.00 -38.28 -32.41
N ALA A 203 -8.97 -39.07 -32.19
CA ALA A 203 -7.56 -38.70 -32.22
C ALA A 203 -7.10 -38.34 -33.64
N LEU A 204 -6.28 -37.29 -33.78
CA LEU A 204 -5.42 -37.11 -34.95
C LEU A 204 -4.06 -36.54 -34.55
N THR A 205 -3.06 -37.17 -35.14
CA THR A 205 -1.63 -37.20 -34.84
C THR A 205 -0.83 -36.05 -35.44
N HIS A 206 0.22 -35.65 -34.72
CA HIS A 206 1.34 -34.80 -35.15
C HIS A 206 1.98 -35.20 -36.49
N ARG A 207 2.27 -34.19 -37.33
CA ARG A 207 3.38 -34.00 -38.31
C ARG A 207 2.87 -32.98 -39.35
N SER A 208 3.57 -31.93 -39.77
CA SER A 208 5.01 -31.71 -39.95
C SER A 208 5.26 -30.21 -40.20
N ILE A 209 6.23 -29.63 -39.50
CA ILE A 209 6.79 -28.30 -39.81
C ILE A 209 8.08 -28.50 -40.60
N GLU A 210 8.19 -27.91 -41.79
CA GLU A 210 9.48 -27.65 -42.43
C GLU A 210 9.55 -26.25 -43.06
N ARG A 211 10.30 -25.38 -42.35
CA ARG A 211 11.20 -24.30 -42.81
C ARG A 211 10.90 -23.56 -44.12
N ARG A 212 10.54 -22.27 -43.99
CA ARG A 212 11.05 -21.19 -44.85
C ARG A 212 11.49 -19.95 -44.07
N ARG A 213 12.81 -19.73 -44.15
CA ARG A 213 13.68 -18.56 -43.96
C ARG A 213 13.14 -17.25 -43.34
N ARG A 214 13.89 -16.84 -42.31
CA ARG A 214 14.04 -15.52 -41.66
C ARG A 214 14.06 -14.33 -42.64
N GLY A 215 13.09 -13.44 -42.50
CA GLY A 215 13.25 -12.00 -42.65
C GLY A 215 13.29 -11.34 -41.27
N ARG A 216 14.13 -10.32 -41.10
CA ARG A 216 14.27 -9.53 -39.86
C ARG A 216 12.89 -9.11 -39.31
N ARG A 217 12.49 -9.65 -38.16
CA ARG A 217 11.27 -9.20 -37.47
C ARG A 217 11.67 -8.13 -36.46
N ALA A 218 11.24 -6.91 -36.74
CA ALA A 218 11.33 -5.77 -35.84
C ALA A 218 10.73 -6.12 -34.48
N VAL A 219 11.25 -5.51 -33.41
CA VAL A 219 10.58 -5.44 -32.11
C VAL A 219 9.20 -4.86 -32.38
N MET A 220 8.15 -5.69 -32.28
CA MET A 220 6.79 -5.17 -32.31
C MET A 220 6.55 -4.53 -30.96
N THR A 221 6.74 -3.22 -30.88
CA THR A 221 5.88 -2.40 -30.03
C THR A 221 4.45 -2.89 -30.27
N ARG A 222 3.72 -3.32 -29.23
CA ARG A 222 2.28 -3.57 -29.37
C ARG A 222 1.70 -2.27 -29.91
N ALA A 223 1.27 -2.28 -31.17
CA ALA A 223 0.66 -1.11 -31.78
C ALA A 223 -0.54 -0.74 -30.89
N SER A 224 -0.58 0.51 -30.45
CA SER A 224 -1.71 1.03 -29.67
C SER A 224 -3.02 0.63 -30.34
N LYS A 225 -3.99 0.10 -29.58
CA LYS A 225 -5.32 -0.23 -30.11
C LYS A 225 -6.09 1.01 -30.56
N GLY A 226 -5.61 2.20 -30.19
CA GLY A 226 -6.18 3.50 -30.50
C GLY A 226 -5.84 4.51 -29.41
N ALA A 227 -6.14 5.79 -29.67
CA ALA A 227 -6.01 6.85 -28.67
C ALA A 227 -7.37 7.28 -28.14
N VAL A 228 -7.45 7.58 -26.84
CA VAL A 228 -8.62 8.18 -26.18
C VAL A 228 -8.21 9.46 -25.48
N HIS A 229 -9.04 10.49 -25.59
CA HIS A 229 -8.82 11.73 -24.85
C HIS A 229 -9.40 11.61 -23.45
N LEU A 230 -8.66 12.06 -22.45
CA LEU A 230 -9.08 12.13 -21.05
C LEU A 230 -9.20 13.60 -20.65
N LEU A 231 -10.40 14.03 -20.27
CA LEU A 231 -10.64 15.39 -19.80
C LEU A 231 -10.16 15.53 -18.35
N ASP A 232 -8.92 15.98 -18.17
CA ASP A 232 -8.31 16.22 -16.87
C ASP A 232 -8.51 17.69 -16.44
N TYR A 233 -9.57 17.93 -15.68
CA TYR A 233 -9.86 19.24 -15.10
C TYR A 233 -9.05 19.52 -13.82
N GLY A 234 -8.11 18.67 -13.42
CA GLY A 234 -7.19 18.94 -12.31
C GLY A 234 -7.79 18.74 -10.93
N ALA A 235 -8.69 17.77 -10.75
CA ALA A 235 -9.20 17.38 -9.44
C ALA A 235 -9.23 15.85 -9.27
N GLY A 236 -8.73 15.38 -8.13
CA GLY A 236 -8.85 14.00 -7.69
C GLY A 236 -7.95 13.00 -8.41
N ASN A 237 -8.33 11.73 -8.31
CA ASN A 237 -7.54 10.59 -8.80
C ASN A 237 -7.89 10.23 -10.25
N VAL A 238 -7.38 11.00 -11.21
CA VAL A 238 -7.49 10.64 -12.64
C VAL A 238 -6.53 9.51 -13.05
N ARG A 239 -5.56 9.15 -12.19
CA ARG A 239 -4.53 8.14 -12.48
C ARG A 239 -5.15 6.75 -12.64
N SER A 240 -6.12 6.40 -11.81
CA SER A 240 -6.79 5.09 -11.89
C SER A 240 -7.47 4.87 -13.25
N VAL A 241 -8.10 5.91 -13.80
CA VAL A 241 -8.70 5.85 -15.15
C VAL A 241 -7.62 5.71 -16.22
N ARG A 242 -6.51 6.44 -16.11
CA ARG A 242 -5.36 6.30 -17.03
C ARG A 242 -4.81 4.87 -17.02
N ASN A 243 -4.58 4.31 -15.83
CA ASN A 243 -4.05 2.97 -15.67
C ASN A 243 -5.02 1.92 -16.24
N ALA A 244 -6.33 2.07 -16.02
CA ALA A 244 -7.33 1.17 -16.59
C ALA A 244 -7.31 1.17 -18.12
N VAL A 245 -7.27 2.36 -18.74
CA VAL A 245 -7.21 2.50 -20.21
C VAL A 245 -5.89 1.93 -20.76
N GLN A 246 -4.77 2.21 -20.10
CA GLN A 246 -3.45 1.72 -20.50
C GLN A 246 -3.33 0.20 -20.36
N ALA A 247 -3.89 -0.38 -19.30
CA ALA A 247 -3.94 -1.82 -19.09
C ALA A 247 -4.71 -2.54 -20.21
N LEU A 248 -5.69 -1.86 -20.82
CA LEU A 248 -6.46 -2.36 -21.96
C LEU A 248 -5.76 -2.16 -23.32
N GLY A 249 -4.57 -1.53 -23.34
CA GLY A 249 -3.74 -1.34 -24.52
C GLY A 249 -4.05 -0.10 -25.35
N PHE A 250 -4.73 0.88 -24.78
CA PHE A 250 -5.04 2.16 -25.41
C PHE A 250 -4.11 3.27 -24.93
N GLU A 251 -3.83 4.22 -25.82
CA GLU A 251 -3.09 5.44 -25.48
C GLU A 251 -4.03 6.50 -24.90
N VAL A 252 -3.58 7.20 -23.85
CA VAL A 252 -4.32 8.30 -23.23
C VAL A 252 -3.71 9.63 -23.66
N LEU A 253 -4.52 10.48 -24.26
CA LEU A 253 -4.19 11.86 -24.61
C LEU A 253 -4.92 12.81 -23.66
N ASP A 254 -4.26 13.87 -23.22
CA ASP A 254 -4.88 14.85 -22.33
C ASP A 254 -5.75 15.83 -23.11
N ALA A 255 -7.01 15.98 -22.71
CA ALA A 255 -7.85 17.08 -23.12
C ALA A 255 -7.85 18.16 -22.03
N ARG A 256 -7.22 19.31 -22.29
CA ARG A 256 -7.10 20.42 -21.32
C ARG A 256 -7.67 21.72 -21.86
N THR A 257 -7.80 21.84 -23.17
CA THR A 257 -8.21 23.06 -23.89
C THR A 257 -9.37 22.76 -24.85
N PRO A 258 -10.11 23.79 -25.29
CA PRO A 258 -11.16 23.62 -26.30
C PRO A 258 -10.70 22.91 -27.57
N LYS A 259 -9.46 23.18 -28.01
CA LYS A 259 -8.87 22.57 -29.21
C LYS A 259 -8.66 21.07 -29.07
N ASP A 260 -8.33 20.60 -27.87
CA ASP A 260 -8.16 19.16 -27.62
C ASP A 260 -9.51 18.43 -27.74
N LEU A 261 -10.61 19.07 -27.34
CA LEU A 261 -11.97 18.52 -27.47
C LEU A 261 -12.42 18.46 -28.94
N GLU A 262 -12.08 19.46 -29.74
CA GLU A 262 -12.37 19.49 -31.17
C GLU A 262 -11.72 18.30 -31.91
N GLY A 263 -10.44 18.04 -31.61
CA GLY A 263 -9.66 16.93 -32.17
C GLY A 263 -10.00 15.54 -31.61
N ALA A 264 -10.74 15.47 -30.51
CA ALA A 264 -11.07 14.19 -29.87
C ALA A 264 -12.04 13.37 -30.73
N THR A 265 -11.71 12.09 -30.93
CA THR A 265 -12.58 11.09 -31.55
C THR A 265 -13.28 10.21 -30.52
N ARG A 266 -12.73 10.16 -29.30
CA ARG A 266 -13.28 9.50 -28.12
C ARG A 266 -12.86 10.25 -26.89
N LEU A 267 -13.80 10.51 -25.98
CA LEU A 267 -13.57 11.29 -24.78
C LEU A 267 -14.04 10.52 -23.55
N ILE A 268 -13.17 10.40 -22.56
CA ILE A 268 -13.52 10.01 -21.20
C ILE A 268 -13.49 11.28 -20.35
N PHE A 269 -14.58 11.56 -19.66
CA PHE A 269 -14.65 12.62 -18.67
C PHE A 269 -14.74 12.00 -17.26
N PRO A 270 -13.59 11.77 -16.60
CA PRO A 270 -13.58 11.37 -15.21
C PRO A 270 -13.93 12.55 -14.33
N GLY A 271 -14.68 12.31 -13.26
CA GLY A 271 -15.04 13.36 -12.33
C GLY A 271 -14.98 12.90 -10.88
N VAL A 272 -14.10 13.51 -10.10
CA VAL A 272 -13.99 13.32 -8.64
C VAL A 272 -13.96 14.70 -7.98
N GLY A 273 -14.86 14.94 -7.02
CA GLY A 273 -14.86 16.17 -6.26
C GLY A 273 -16.25 16.72 -5.98
N ALA A 274 -16.29 18.00 -5.58
CA ALA A 274 -17.54 18.74 -5.47
C ALA A 274 -17.97 19.32 -6.83
N TYR A 275 -19.26 19.22 -7.14
CA TYR A 275 -19.92 19.68 -8.37
C TYR A 275 -19.58 21.13 -8.70
N GLY A 276 -19.77 22.04 -7.73
CA GLY A 276 -19.48 23.46 -7.91
C GLY A 276 -18.03 23.72 -8.31
N SER A 277 -17.09 23.06 -7.62
CA SER A 277 -15.66 23.20 -7.93
C SER A 277 -15.32 22.68 -9.33
N ALA A 278 -15.95 21.61 -9.80
CA ALA A 278 -15.76 21.11 -11.16
C ALA A 278 -16.29 22.10 -12.21
N MET A 279 -17.50 22.64 -12.02
CA MET A 279 -18.09 23.63 -12.93
C MET A 279 -17.29 24.94 -12.98
N ASP A 280 -16.75 25.40 -11.84
CA ASP A 280 -15.89 26.57 -11.79
C ASP A 280 -14.63 26.38 -12.65
N ILE A 281 -13.98 25.21 -12.54
CA ILE A 281 -12.78 24.92 -13.34
C ILE A 281 -13.12 24.81 -14.83
N LEU A 282 -14.23 24.16 -15.19
CA LEU A 282 -14.67 24.07 -16.59
C LEU A 282 -14.96 25.46 -17.16
N ARG A 283 -15.54 26.36 -16.37
CA ARG A 283 -15.82 27.75 -16.75
C ARG A 283 -14.53 28.54 -16.93
N GLU A 284 -13.63 28.48 -15.96
CA GLU A 284 -12.32 29.16 -16.00
C GLU A 284 -11.47 28.73 -17.20
N ARG A 285 -11.54 27.46 -17.59
CA ARG A 285 -10.82 26.91 -18.75
C ARG A 285 -11.57 27.08 -20.08
N GLY A 286 -12.79 27.62 -20.06
CA GLY A 286 -13.61 27.80 -21.26
C GLY A 286 -14.05 26.48 -21.92
N LEU A 287 -14.23 25.42 -21.14
CA LEU A 287 -14.51 24.06 -21.65
C LEU A 287 -16.00 23.70 -21.72
N ILE A 288 -16.90 24.50 -21.11
CA ILE A 288 -18.34 24.21 -21.03
C ILE A 288 -18.96 24.03 -22.42
N GLU A 289 -18.89 25.05 -23.27
CA GLU A 289 -19.48 25.05 -24.61
C GLU A 289 -18.84 24.01 -25.56
N PRO A 290 -17.50 23.91 -25.64
CA PRO A 290 -16.84 22.84 -26.39
C PRO A 290 -17.27 21.43 -25.96
N LEU A 291 -17.45 21.20 -24.66
CA LEU A 291 -17.91 19.92 -24.14
C LEU A 291 -19.38 19.65 -24.51
N ARG A 292 -20.25 20.67 -24.40
CA ARG A 292 -21.64 20.59 -24.87
C ARG A 292 -21.72 20.24 -26.36
N GLU A 293 -20.90 20.89 -27.19
CA GLU A 293 -20.84 20.61 -28.63
C GLU A 293 -20.34 19.20 -28.92
N TYR A 294 -19.29 18.76 -28.24
CA TYR A 294 -18.77 17.39 -28.35
C TYR A 294 -19.86 16.35 -28.09
N VAL A 295 -20.56 16.48 -26.97
CA VAL A 295 -21.62 15.54 -26.56
C VAL A 295 -22.81 15.59 -27.54
N ARG A 296 -23.21 16.78 -28.00
CA ARG A 296 -24.29 16.94 -28.99
C ARG A 296 -23.95 16.38 -30.37
N SER A 297 -22.66 16.29 -30.70
CA SER A 297 -22.20 15.69 -31.96
C SER A 297 -22.25 14.16 -31.98
N ASP A 298 -22.72 13.53 -30.90
CA ASP A 298 -22.85 12.08 -30.75
C ASP A 298 -21.53 11.32 -30.98
N LYS A 299 -20.40 11.96 -30.67
CA LYS A 299 -19.10 11.30 -30.60
C LYS A 299 -19.01 10.43 -29.34
N PRO A 300 -18.25 9.33 -29.37
CA PRO A 300 -18.03 8.46 -28.20
C PRO A 300 -17.59 9.23 -26.95
N PHE A 301 -18.49 9.29 -25.96
CA PHE A 301 -18.28 9.97 -24.69
C PHE A 301 -18.58 9.02 -23.53
N LEU A 302 -17.68 8.96 -22.55
CA LEU A 302 -17.90 8.26 -21.29
C LEU A 302 -17.69 9.20 -20.10
N GLY A 303 -18.77 9.60 -19.45
CA GLY A 303 -18.73 10.31 -18.17
C GLY A 303 -18.63 9.36 -16.99
N VAL A 304 -17.79 9.66 -15.99
CA VAL A 304 -17.66 8.86 -14.76
C VAL A 304 -17.92 9.72 -13.53
N CYS A 305 -18.82 9.28 -12.65
CA CYS A 305 -19.24 9.95 -11.42
C CYS A 305 -19.68 11.40 -11.66
N LEU A 306 -18.86 12.40 -11.32
CA LEU A 306 -19.17 13.80 -11.65
C LEU A 306 -19.34 13.99 -13.17
N GLY A 307 -18.62 13.24 -14.01
CA GLY A 307 -18.81 13.28 -15.46
C GLY A 307 -20.22 12.88 -15.91
N LEU A 308 -20.94 12.07 -15.13
CA LEU A 308 -22.38 11.83 -15.30
C LEU A 308 -23.20 13.02 -14.77
N GLN A 309 -22.94 13.43 -13.54
CA GLN A 309 -23.74 14.45 -12.84
C GLN A 309 -23.75 15.79 -13.57
N LEU A 310 -22.61 16.20 -14.13
CA LEU A 310 -22.48 17.47 -14.86
C LEU A 310 -23.30 17.50 -16.15
N LEU A 311 -23.74 16.36 -16.69
CA LEU A 311 -24.62 16.33 -17.88
C LEU A 311 -26.03 16.86 -17.58
N PHE A 312 -26.45 16.84 -16.31
CA PHE A 312 -27.78 17.27 -15.89
C PHE A 312 -27.92 18.81 -15.84
N ASP A 313 -29.11 19.31 -15.54
CA ASP A 313 -29.39 20.76 -15.48
C ASP A 313 -28.64 21.47 -14.35
N GLY A 314 -28.39 20.76 -13.25
CA GLY A 314 -27.65 21.29 -12.11
C GLY A 314 -27.56 20.32 -10.94
N SER A 315 -27.00 20.80 -9.84
CA SER A 315 -26.99 20.10 -8.54
C SER A 315 -27.27 21.07 -7.41
N GLU A 316 -27.96 20.59 -6.37
CA GLU A 316 -28.11 21.35 -5.11
C GLU A 316 -26.80 21.42 -4.30
N GLU A 317 -25.78 20.62 -4.65
CA GLU A 317 -24.46 20.70 -4.03
C GLU A 317 -23.90 22.12 -4.14
N SER A 318 -23.26 22.59 -3.06
CA SER A 318 -22.70 23.95 -2.96
C SER A 318 -23.71 25.09 -3.14
N GLY A 319 -24.99 24.87 -2.81
CA GLY A 319 -26.01 25.92 -2.80
C GLY A 319 -26.72 26.14 -4.14
N GLY A 320 -26.64 25.16 -5.06
CA GLY A 320 -27.26 25.24 -6.37
C GLY A 320 -26.30 25.72 -7.45
N VAL A 321 -25.85 24.82 -8.32
CA VAL A 321 -24.97 25.14 -9.45
C VAL A 321 -25.53 24.54 -10.73
N GLU A 322 -25.62 25.37 -11.78
CA GLU A 322 -26.02 24.91 -13.11
C GLU A 322 -24.97 23.96 -13.72
N GLY A 323 -25.46 22.94 -14.41
CA GLY A 323 -24.66 21.96 -15.12
C GLY A 323 -24.54 22.26 -16.62
N LEU A 324 -24.21 21.21 -17.38
CA LEU A 324 -24.17 21.29 -18.83
C LEU A 324 -25.57 21.34 -19.45
N GLY A 325 -26.64 20.96 -18.73
CA GLY A 325 -28.01 21.06 -19.23
C GLY A 325 -28.26 20.25 -20.51
N LEU A 326 -27.70 19.04 -20.56
CA LEU A 326 -27.83 18.10 -21.68
C LEU A 326 -28.87 17.00 -21.39
N ILE A 327 -29.10 16.71 -20.11
CA ILE A 327 -30.08 15.75 -19.61
C ILE A 327 -31.02 16.48 -18.65
N PRO A 328 -32.35 16.42 -18.86
CA PRO A 328 -33.30 17.03 -17.92
C PRO A 328 -33.19 16.44 -16.50
N GLY A 329 -33.25 17.31 -15.50
CA GLY A 329 -33.30 16.95 -14.09
C GLY A 329 -32.15 17.52 -13.26
N SER A 330 -32.30 17.44 -11.94
CA SER A 330 -31.32 17.89 -10.94
C SER A 330 -30.61 16.72 -10.27
N VAL A 331 -29.40 16.99 -9.79
CA VAL A 331 -28.60 16.09 -8.97
C VAL A 331 -28.75 16.50 -7.50
N ASP A 332 -29.51 15.71 -6.75
CA ASP A 332 -29.96 16.04 -5.39
C ASP A 332 -29.35 15.09 -4.35
N ARG A 333 -29.20 15.55 -3.11
CA ARG A 333 -28.59 14.79 -2.02
C ARG A 333 -29.47 13.61 -1.64
N PHE A 334 -28.84 12.51 -1.24
CA PHE A 334 -29.54 11.41 -0.55
C PHE A 334 -30.28 11.93 0.69
N THR A 335 -31.54 11.53 0.81
CA THR A 335 -32.44 11.87 1.91
C THR A 335 -33.17 10.61 2.33
N GLY A 336 -33.40 10.46 3.63
CA GLY A 336 -34.08 9.31 4.21
C GLY A 336 -33.80 9.21 5.71
N GLU A 337 -34.79 8.81 6.48
CA GLU A 337 -34.62 8.61 7.92
C GLU A 337 -33.64 7.46 8.17
N GLY A 338 -32.57 7.73 8.92
CA GLY A 338 -31.52 6.75 9.21
C GLY A 338 -30.67 6.30 8.02
N LEU A 339 -30.81 6.95 6.84
CA LEU A 339 -29.99 6.65 5.68
C LEU A 339 -28.57 7.18 5.88
N ILE A 340 -27.58 6.30 5.73
CA ILE A 340 -26.17 6.67 5.82
C ILE A 340 -25.76 7.42 4.53
N VAL A 341 -25.18 8.61 4.63
CA VAL A 341 -24.77 9.42 3.48
C VAL A 341 -23.40 10.03 3.77
N PRO A 342 -22.38 9.89 2.90
CA PRO A 342 -22.42 9.39 1.51
C PRO A 342 -22.74 7.89 1.34
N HIS A 343 -23.30 7.54 0.18
CA HIS A 343 -23.34 6.16 -0.31
C HIS A 343 -21.92 5.74 -0.68
N ILE A 344 -21.27 4.97 0.21
CA ILE A 344 -19.91 4.43 0.01
C ILE A 344 -19.97 2.91 0.03
N GLY A 345 -19.77 2.30 -1.14
CA GLY A 345 -19.58 0.86 -1.23
C GLY A 345 -20.01 0.24 -2.54
N TRP A 346 -20.19 -1.08 -2.50
CA TRP A 346 -20.39 -1.92 -3.67
C TRP A 346 -21.85 -2.29 -3.80
N ASN A 347 -22.53 -1.79 -4.83
CA ASN A 347 -23.97 -1.97 -5.01
C ASN A 347 -24.28 -2.56 -6.39
N LEU A 348 -25.47 -3.14 -6.52
CA LEU A 348 -25.95 -3.75 -7.76
C LEU A 348 -26.58 -2.70 -8.66
N VAL A 349 -26.45 -2.91 -9.97
CA VAL A 349 -27.12 -2.10 -10.98
C VAL A 349 -28.25 -2.88 -11.63
N ASN A 350 -29.38 -2.19 -11.83
CA ASN A 350 -30.57 -2.70 -12.48
C ASN A 350 -30.63 -2.12 -13.90
N THR A 351 -30.10 -2.85 -14.87
CA THR A 351 -30.12 -2.47 -16.28
C THR A 351 -31.56 -2.37 -16.80
N LYS A 352 -31.92 -1.22 -17.38
CA LYS A 352 -33.27 -0.92 -17.88
C LYS A 352 -33.41 -1.10 -19.39
N LYS A 353 -32.29 -1.05 -20.12
CA LYS A 353 -32.24 -1.25 -21.58
C LYS A 353 -30.98 -2.00 -22.00
N SER A 354 -31.07 -2.74 -23.11
CA SER A 354 -29.92 -3.46 -23.68
C SER A 354 -28.82 -2.48 -24.08
N SER A 355 -27.58 -2.80 -23.72
CA SER A 355 -26.41 -1.98 -24.04
C SER A 355 -25.15 -2.82 -24.02
N GLY A 356 -24.35 -2.72 -25.08
CA GLY A 356 -23.03 -3.31 -25.13
C GLY A 356 -22.08 -2.81 -24.03
N LEU A 357 -22.39 -1.70 -23.34
CA LEU A 357 -21.61 -1.22 -22.19
C LEU A 357 -21.86 -2.06 -20.92
N MET A 358 -23.11 -2.50 -20.71
CA MET A 358 -23.57 -3.16 -19.49
C MET A 358 -23.63 -4.68 -19.60
N ASP A 359 -23.36 -5.25 -20.77
CA ASP A 359 -23.40 -6.70 -21.00
C ASP A 359 -22.48 -7.46 -20.02
N GLY A 360 -23.03 -8.42 -19.28
CA GLY A 360 -22.29 -9.23 -18.31
C GLY A 360 -22.03 -8.54 -16.97
N MET A 361 -22.86 -7.55 -16.62
CA MET A 361 -22.87 -6.93 -15.29
C MET A 361 -23.99 -7.50 -14.38
N GLU A 362 -24.80 -8.44 -14.88
CA GLU A 362 -25.87 -9.04 -14.09
C GLU A 362 -25.33 -9.76 -12.85
N GLY A 363 -25.81 -9.36 -11.67
CA GLY A 363 -25.36 -9.92 -10.39
C GLY A 363 -24.02 -9.38 -9.88
N GLU A 364 -23.32 -8.59 -10.69
CA GLU A 364 -22.05 -7.98 -10.33
C GLU A 364 -22.25 -6.67 -9.59
N ARG A 365 -21.40 -6.43 -8.58
CA ARG A 365 -21.41 -5.18 -7.81
C ARG A 365 -20.36 -4.21 -8.35
N VAL A 366 -20.72 -2.94 -8.37
CA VAL A 366 -19.84 -1.83 -8.76
C VAL A 366 -19.72 -0.81 -7.63
N TYR A 367 -18.62 -0.08 -7.61
CA TYR A 367 -18.28 0.83 -6.52
C TYR A 367 -18.87 2.23 -6.69
N PHE A 368 -19.69 2.64 -5.73
CA PHE A 368 -20.29 3.96 -5.59
C PHE A 368 -19.66 4.72 -4.42
N VAL A 369 -19.47 6.03 -4.60
CA VAL A 369 -18.90 6.92 -3.58
C VAL A 369 -19.42 8.35 -3.77
N HIS A 370 -20.65 8.63 -3.31
CA HIS A 370 -21.33 9.89 -3.59
C HIS A 370 -22.42 10.26 -2.57
N SER A 371 -22.62 11.56 -2.35
CA SER A 371 -23.72 12.10 -1.53
C SER A 371 -24.93 12.56 -2.34
N TYR A 372 -24.75 12.80 -3.64
CA TYR A 372 -25.76 13.37 -4.53
C TYR A 372 -26.02 12.44 -5.72
N ARG A 373 -27.25 12.44 -6.24
CA ARG A 373 -27.70 11.53 -7.29
C ARG A 373 -28.73 12.18 -8.21
N ALA A 374 -28.77 11.74 -9.46
CA ALA A 374 -29.89 12.03 -10.34
C ALA A 374 -30.97 10.94 -10.21
N THR A 375 -32.24 11.32 -10.28
CA THR A 375 -33.39 10.40 -10.17
C THR A 375 -34.05 10.20 -11.54
N PRO A 376 -34.53 8.98 -11.89
CA PRO A 376 -35.29 8.76 -13.11
C PRO A 376 -36.58 9.61 -13.13
N THR A 377 -36.86 10.27 -14.25
CA THR A 377 -38.09 11.03 -14.50
C THR A 377 -38.62 10.74 -15.90
N GLU A 378 -39.86 11.14 -16.20
CA GLU A 378 -40.42 11.02 -17.55
C GLU A 378 -39.64 11.83 -18.60
N GLU A 379 -39.02 12.95 -18.18
CA GLU A 379 -38.26 13.84 -19.07
C GLU A 379 -36.88 13.28 -19.43
N ASN A 380 -36.30 12.44 -18.56
CA ASN A 380 -34.98 11.84 -18.79
C ASN A 380 -35.01 10.34 -19.09
N LYS A 381 -36.20 9.71 -19.17
CA LYS A 381 -36.36 8.26 -19.37
C LYS A 381 -35.58 7.68 -20.54
N ASP A 382 -35.45 8.41 -21.64
CA ASP A 382 -34.74 7.96 -22.84
C ASP A 382 -33.23 7.81 -22.60
N TRP A 383 -32.69 8.58 -21.64
CA TRP A 383 -31.30 8.53 -21.22
C TRP A 383 -31.03 7.38 -20.26
N VAL A 384 -31.95 7.05 -19.35
CA VAL A 384 -31.72 6.06 -18.29
C VAL A 384 -31.27 4.72 -18.87
N LEU A 385 -30.09 4.25 -18.49
CA LEU A 385 -29.53 2.97 -18.91
C LEU A 385 -29.64 1.93 -17.81
N SER A 386 -29.26 2.30 -16.58
CA SER A 386 -29.46 1.47 -15.39
C SER A 386 -29.79 2.33 -14.19
N THR A 387 -30.45 1.73 -13.21
CA THR A 387 -30.71 2.33 -11.90
C THR A 387 -30.07 1.53 -10.78
N CYS A 388 -29.93 2.12 -9.61
CA CYS A 388 -29.52 1.46 -8.39
C CYS A 388 -30.48 1.89 -7.27
N ASP A 389 -30.70 1.03 -6.28
CA ASP A 389 -31.51 1.37 -5.11
C ASP A 389 -30.59 1.66 -3.91
N TYR A 390 -30.75 2.85 -3.32
CA TYR A 390 -30.11 3.25 -2.06
C TYR A 390 -30.89 4.39 -1.42
N GLY A 391 -31.76 4.09 -0.46
CA GLY A 391 -32.70 5.10 0.07
C GLY A 391 -33.62 5.65 -1.01
N GLY A 392 -33.98 4.81 -1.99
CA GLY A 392 -34.72 5.17 -3.19
C GLY A 392 -33.95 4.87 -4.48
N GLU A 393 -34.69 4.70 -5.57
CA GLU A 393 -34.11 4.44 -6.89
C GLU A 393 -33.41 5.69 -7.43
N PHE A 394 -32.20 5.54 -7.94
CA PHE A 394 -31.43 6.59 -8.60
C PHE A 394 -30.78 6.09 -9.90
N ILE A 395 -30.39 7.02 -10.77
CA ILE A 395 -29.74 6.71 -12.04
C ILE A 395 -28.29 6.25 -11.78
N ALA A 396 -28.01 4.99 -12.09
CA ALA A 396 -26.67 4.41 -11.97
C ALA A 396 -25.85 4.59 -13.26
N SER A 397 -26.51 4.58 -14.42
CA SER A 397 -25.90 4.95 -15.70
C SER A 397 -26.92 5.52 -16.69
N VAL A 398 -26.42 6.31 -17.64
CA VAL A 398 -27.19 6.85 -18.77
C VAL A 398 -26.53 6.48 -20.09
N GLN A 399 -27.34 6.41 -21.15
CA GLN A 399 -26.88 6.28 -22.51
C GLN A 399 -27.89 6.86 -23.50
N LYS A 400 -27.41 7.65 -24.47
CA LYS A 400 -28.16 8.04 -25.67
C LYS A 400 -27.18 8.16 -26.84
N GLY A 401 -27.39 7.39 -27.90
CA GLY A 401 -26.40 7.26 -28.97
C GLY A 401 -25.06 6.73 -28.43
N ASN A 402 -23.97 7.43 -28.75
CA ASN A 402 -22.60 7.13 -28.29
C ASN A 402 -22.21 7.90 -27.01
N VAL A 403 -23.15 8.65 -26.43
CA VAL A 403 -22.97 9.33 -25.14
C VAL A 403 -23.40 8.38 -24.03
N MET A 404 -22.45 7.99 -23.20
CA MET A 404 -22.63 7.10 -22.06
C MET A 404 -22.08 7.76 -20.80
N ALA A 405 -22.67 7.48 -19.65
CA ALA A 405 -22.06 7.86 -18.38
C ALA A 405 -22.49 6.93 -17.24
N CYS A 406 -21.63 6.79 -16.23
CA CYS A 406 -21.87 5.96 -15.04
C CYS A 406 -21.70 6.79 -13.77
N GLN A 407 -22.56 6.58 -12.78
CA GLN A 407 -22.44 7.21 -11.45
C GLN A 407 -21.41 6.46 -10.59
N PHE A 408 -21.31 5.14 -10.74
CA PHE A 408 -20.24 4.34 -10.15
C PHE A 408 -18.90 4.61 -10.83
N HIS A 409 -17.81 4.18 -10.20
CA HIS A 409 -16.44 4.31 -10.72
C HIS A 409 -15.96 2.98 -11.32
N PRO A 410 -15.97 2.79 -12.65
CA PRO A 410 -15.50 1.55 -13.26
C PRO A 410 -14.02 1.26 -12.94
N GLU A 411 -13.18 2.29 -12.83
CA GLU A 411 -11.76 2.18 -12.47
C GLU A 411 -11.53 1.71 -11.02
N LYS A 412 -12.59 1.72 -10.20
CA LYS A 412 -12.61 1.24 -8.81
C LYS A 412 -13.53 0.04 -8.60
N SER A 413 -14.05 -0.53 -9.69
CA SER A 413 -14.99 -1.65 -9.64
C SER A 413 -14.35 -2.98 -10.04
N GLY A 414 -13.03 -3.14 -9.86
CA GLY A 414 -12.31 -4.37 -10.18
C GLY A 414 -12.46 -4.81 -11.63
N ALA A 415 -12.53 -6.13 -11.85
CA ALA A 415 -12.65 -6.71 -13.20
C ALA A 415 -13.95 -6.28 -13.91
N THR A 416 -15.07 -6.21 -13.19
CA THR A 416 -16.37 -5.77 -13.72
C THR A 416 -16.27 -4.36 -14.32
N GLY A 417 -15.62 -3.45 -13.60
CA GLY A 417 -15.41 -2.09 -14.07
C GLY A 417 -14.41 -1.95 -15.22
N LEU A 418 -13.32 -2.74 -15.22
CA LEU A 418 -12.42 -2.81 -16.38
C LEU A 418 -13.16 -3.28 -17.64
N GLY A 419 -14.11 -4.21 -17.50
CA GLY A 419 -14.97 -4.64 -18.59
C GLY A 419 -15.82 -3.50 -19.18
N VAL A 420 -16.31 -2.56 -18.35
CA VAL A 420 -17.05 -1.37 -18.83
C VAL A 420 -16.15 -0.49 -19.70
N PHE A 421 -14.91 -0.22 -19.26
CA PHE A 421 -13.96 0.54 -20.10
C PHE A 421 -13.62 -0.20 -21.38
N GLN A 422 -13.38 -1.52 -21.31
CA GLN A 422 -13.08 -2.31 -22.49
C GLN A 422 -14.20 -2.20 -23.52
N ARG A 423 -15.46 -2.40 -23.10
CA ARG A 423 -16.63 -2.32 -23.97
C ARG A 423 -16.80 -0.94 -24.58
N PHE A 424 -16.57 0.13 -23.81
CA PHE A 424 -16.54 1.49 -24.33
C PHE A 424 -15.40 1.72 -25.34
N LEU A 425 -14.19 1.24 -25.05
CA LEU A 425 -12.99 1.42 -25.88
C LEU A 425 -12.99 0.53 -27.15
N GLU A 426 -13.77 -0.54 -27.16
CA GLU A 426 -13.91 -1.46 -28.30
C GLU A 426 -15.24 -1.27 -29.07
N ASP A 427 -16.01 -0.23 -28.75
CA ASP A 427 -17.31 0.10 -29.38
C ASP A 427 -18.30 -1.08 -29.37
N ALA A 428 -18.32 -1.82 -28.27
CA ALA A 428 -19.08 -3.05 -28.13
C ALA A 428 -20.56 -2.85 -28.48
N LYS A 429 -21.09 -3.73 -29.33
CA LYS A 429 -22.50 -3.75 -29.68
C LYS A 429 -23.28 -4.62 -28.69
N PRO A 430 -24.55 -4.29 -28.40
CA PRO A 430 -25.37 -5.12 -27.53
C PRO A 430 -25.47 -6.54 -28.08
N THR A 431 -25.21 -7.53 -27.24
CA THR A 431 -25.27 -8.96 -27.62
C THR A 431 -26.68 -9.53 -27.67
N GLY A 432 -27.70 -8.73 -27.29
CA GLY A 432 -29.11 -9.09 -27.39
C GLY A 432 -29.65 -9.94 -26.24
N GLN A 433 -28.81 -10.28 -25.24
CA GLN A 433 -29.28 -10.88 -23.99
C GLN A 433 -29.70 -9.76 -23.04
N PHE A 434 -31.01 -9.59 -22.86
CA PHE A 434 -31.57 -8.71 -21.84
C PHE A 434 -32.17 -9.58 -20.75
N GLY A 435 -31.43 -9.81 -19.67
CA GLY A 435 -32.01 -10.32 -18.44
C GLY A 435 -32.61 -9.16 -17.68
N GLN A 436 -33.94 -9.12 -17.49
CA GLN A 436 -34.50 -8.28 -16.43
C GLN A 436 -33.95 -8.84 -15.11
N SER A 437 -32.96 -8.16 -14.52
CA SER A 437 -32.58 -8.44 -13.15
C SER A 437 -33.79 -8.14 -12.27
N ALA A 438 -34.15 -9.08 -11.38
CA ALA A 438 -35.17 -8.84 -10.38
C ALA A 438 -34.80 -7.58 -9.58
N LYS A 439 -35.80 -6.82 -9.12
CA LYS A 439 -35.58 -5.61 -8.32
C LYS A 439 -34.84 -6.01 -7.04
N VAL A 440 -33.53 -5.83 -6.99
CA VAL A 440 -32.74 -6.16 -5.79
C VAL A 440 -32.81 -4.98 -4.84
N THR A 441 -33.46 -5.17 -3.71
CA THR A 441 -33.69 -4.13 -2.69
C THR A 441 -32.62 -4.11 -1.58
N ASP A 442 -31.68 -5.05 -1.60
CA ASP A 442 -30.54 -5.13 -0.66
C ASP A 442 -29.25 -5.45 -1.42
N GLY A 443 -28.82 -4.49 -2.24
CA GLY A 443 -27.67 -4.65 -3.14
C GLY A 443 -26.32 -4.26 -2.54
N LEU A 444 -26.32 -3.43 -1.47
CA LEU A 444 -25.09 -2.88 -0.90
C LEU A 444 -24.33 -3.94 -0.10
N ALA A 445 -23.12 -4.26 -0.53
CA ALA A 445 -22.26 -5.20 0.17
C ALA A 445 -21.67 -4.62 1.46
N ARG A 446 -21.51 -5.49 2.45
CA ARG A 446 -20.68 -5.26 3.63
C ARG A 446 -19.21 -5.28 3.22
N ARG A 447 -18.51 -4.15 3.40
CA ARG A 447 -17.14 -3.98 2.91
C ARG A 447 -16.11 -4.58 3.87
N VAL A 448 -15.15 -5.30 3.30
CA VAL A 448 -13.95 -5.76 4.00
C VAL A 448 -12.75 -4.95 3.51
N ILE A 449 -12.16 -4.17 4.43
CA ILE A 449 -11.01 -3.30 4.14
C ILE A 449 -9.74 -3.97 4.63
N ALA A 450 -8.76 -4.08 3.74
CA ALA A 450 -7.42 -4.56 4.09
C ALA A 450 -6.51 -3.37 4.35
N CYS A 451 -5.92 -3.30 5.53
CA CYS A 451 -5.04 -2.21 5.94
C CYS A 451 -3.59 -2.65 5.95
N LEU A 452 -2.66 -1.73 5.65
CA LEU A 452 -1.22 -1.90 5.83
C LEU A 452 -0.55 -0.69 6.46
N ASP A 453 0.25 -0.97 7.49
CA ASP A 453 1.18 -0.03 8.11
C ASP A 453 2.43 0.14 7.24
N VAL A 454 2.70 1.34 6.74
CA VAL A 454 3.89 1.63 5.94
C VAL A 454 4.90 2.41 6.78
N ARG A 455 6.04 1.78 7.09
CA ARG A 455 7.14 2.35 7.90
C ARG A 455 8.43 2.43 7.10
N SER A 456 9.39 3.18 7.63
CA SER A 456 10.78 3.16 7.18
C SER A 456 11.59 2.22 8.08
N ASN A 457 12.37 1.31 7.51
CA ASN A 457 13.37 0.55 8.28
C ASN A 457 14.65 1.37 8.51
N ASP A 458 15.62 0.82 9.25
CA ASP A 458 16.90 1.47 9.57
C ASP A 458 17.74 1.79 8.31
N SER A 459 17.51 1.07 7.21
CA SER A 459 18.14 1.30 5.90
C SER A 459 17.41 2.35 5.05
N GLY A 460 16.28 2.88 5.54
CA GLY A 460 15.45 3.84 4.82
C GLY A 460 14.51 3.23 3.79
N ASP A 461 14.32 1.91 3.77
CA ASP A 461 13.34 1.22 2.94
C ASP A 461 11.94 1.32 3.51
N LEU A 462 10.94 1.36 2.62
CA LEU A 462 9.56 1.21 3.03
C LEU A 462 9.21 -0.24 3.28
N VAL A 463 8.74 -0.55 4.48
CA VAL A 463 8.38 -1.90 4.92
C VAL A 463 7.00 -1.92 5.56
N VAL A 464 6.37 -3.10 5.53
CA VAL A 464 5.12 -3.36 6.24
C VAL A 464 5.41 -4.11 7.54
N THR A 465 4.91 -3.63 8.68
CA THR A 465 5.07 -4.32 9.97
C THR A 465 4.08 -5.46 10.13
N LYS A 466 4.56 -6.63 10.56
CA LYS A 466 3.72 -7.78 10.92
C LYS A 466 3.08 -7.61 12.30
N GLY A 467 2.27 -6.58 12.49
CA GLY A 467 1.26 -6.46 13.56
C GLY A 467 1.71 -6.46 15.04
N ASP A 468 2.85 -7.05 15.41
CA ASP A 468 3.28 -7.21 16.80
C ASP A 468 4.82 -7.18 16.84
N SER A 469 5.39 -6.18 17.53
CA SER A 469 6.82 -5.90 17.73
C SER A 469 7.50 -4.94 16.75
N TYR A 470 8.14 -3.93 17.34
CA TYR A 470 8.93 -2.85 16.75
C TYR A 470 10.26 -3.29 16.10
N ASP A 471 10.51 -4.58 15.86
CA ASP A 471 11.81 -5.07 15.38
C ASP A 471 11.67 -5.66 13.95
N VAL A 472 11.90 -4.81 12.95
CA VAL A 472 11.86 -5.20 11.52
C VAL A 472 13.29 -5.32 11.00
N ARG A 473 14.04 -6.32 11.47
CA ARG A 473 15.36 -6.64 10.91
C ARG A 473 15.22 -7.55 9.71
N GLU A 474 15.47 -7.01 8.52
CA GLU A 474 15.83 -7.83 7.37
C GLU A 474 17.32 -7.68 7.05
N LYS A 475 17.96 -8.81 6.78
CA LYS A 475 19.36 -8.89 6.38
C LYS A 475 19.47 -8.89 4.86
N SER A 476 19.78 -7.75 4.26
CA SER A 476 20.34 -7.69 2.91
C SER A 476 21.14 -6.40 2.73
N GLU A 477 22.43 -6.54 2.42
CA GLU A 477 23.35 -5.43 2.08
C GLU A 477 23.40 -5.23 0.56
N GLY A 478 23.16 -3.99 0.11
CA GLY A 478 23.37 -3.56 -1.26
C GLY A 478 22.84 -2.13 -1.46
N GLY A 479 23.75 -1.16 -1.66
CA GLY A 479 23.40 0.25 -1.81
C GLY A 479 22.64 0.55 -3.10
N ASP A 480 21.70 1.50 -2.97
CA ASP A 480 20.83 2.12 -3.97
C ASP A 480 19.71 1.24 -4.57
N VAL A 481 18.65 0.99 -3.78
CA VAL A 481 17.22 0.97 -4.18
C VAL A 481 16.36 0.95 -2.90
N ARG A 482 15.42 1.90 -2.73
CA ARG A 482 14.36 1.83 -1.70
C ARG A 482 13.46 0.64 -2.00
N ASN A 483 13.34 -0.37 -1.12
CA ASN A 483 12.50 -1.55 -1.39
C ASN A 483 10.99 -1.22 -1.32
N LEU A 484 10.48 -0.51 -2.34
CA LEU A 484 9.08 -0.15 -2.53
C LEU A 484 8.17 -1.34 -2.87
N GLY A 485 8.75 -2.52 -3.14
CA GLY A 485 8.01 -3.69 -3.63
C GLY A 485 7.01 -4.21 -2.62
N LYS A 486 7.36 -4.25 -1.32
CA LYS A 486 6.53 -4.95 -0.33
C LYS A 486 5.15 -4.33 -0.09
N PRO A 487 5.00 -3.00 0.14
CA PRO A 487 3.67 -2.42 0.31
C PRO A 487 2.81 -2.56 -0.96
N VAL A 488 3.43 -2.45 -2.14
CA VAL A 488 2.75 -2.52 -3.44
C VAL A 488 2.29 -3.95 -3.75
N GLU A 489 3.19 -4.93 -3.60
CA GLU A 489 2.91 -6.35 -3.79
C GLU A 489 1.82 -6.84 -2.83
N LEU A 490 1.87 -6.39 -1.57
CA LEU A 490 0.88 -6.75 -0.56
C LEU A 490 -0.50 -6.14 -0.86
N ALA A 491 -0.55 -4.87 -1.29
CA ALA A 491 -1.79 -4.26 -1.77
C ALA A 491 -2.37 -5.03 -2.97
N GLY A 492 -1.52 -5.44 -3.91
CA GLY A 492 -1.91 -6.30 -5.03
C GLY A 492 -2.43 -7.67 -4.58
N LYS A 493 -1.82 -8.29 -3.58
CA LYS A 493 -2.27 -9.54 -2.98
C LYS A 493 -3.66 -9.38 -2.34
N TYR A 494 -3.88 -8.33 -1.56
CA TYR A 494 -5.18 -8.03 -0.95
C TYR A 494 -6.27 -7.84 -1.99
N PHE A 495 -5.98 -7.08 -3.04
CA PHE A 495 -6.92 -6.91 -4.15
C PHE A 495 -7.30 -8.26 -4.80
N LYS A 496 -6.31 -9.11 -5.10
CA LYS A 496 -6.54 -10.46 -5.67
C LYS A 496 -7.29 -11.39 -4.72
N GLN A 497 -7.14 -11.22 -3.41
CA GLN A 497 -7.90 -11.96 -2.40
C GLN A 497 -9.32 -11.41 -2.18
N GLY A 498 -9.70 -10.35 -2.90
CA GLY A 498 -11.04 -9.80 -2.86
C GLY A 498 -11.21 -8.63 -1.90
N ALA A 499 -10.16 -7.95 -1.42
CA ALA A 499 -10.33 -6.72 -0.63
C ALA A 499 -11.24 -5.71 -1.37
N ASP A 500 -12.17 -5.11 -0.64
CA ASP A 500 -13.09 -4.10 -1.20
C ASP A 500 -12.47 -2.72 -1.25
N GLU A 501 -11.41 -2.52 -0.47
CA GLU A 501 -10.63 -1.30 -0.33
C GLU A 501 -9.28 -1.65 0.31
N VAL A 502 -8.23 -0.90 -0.04
CA VAL A 502 -6.90 -1.03 0.58
C VAL A 502 -6.53 0.28 1.27
N ALA A 503 -6.26 0.22 2.57
CA ALA A 503 -5.85 1.37 3.37
C ALA A 503 -4.36 1.32 3.68
N PHE A 504 -3.65 2.43 3.45
CA PHE A 504 -2.24 2.60 3.77
C PHE A 504 -2.11 3.57 4.95
N LEU A 505 -1.62 3.10 6.09
CA LEU A 505 -1.30 3.96 7.23
C LEU A 505 0.17 4.37 7.11
N ASN A 506 0.39 5.60 6.62
CA ASN A 506 1.70 6.21 6.49
C ASN A 506 2.20 6.69 7.85
N ILE A 507 3.11 5.92 8.42
CA ILE A 507 3.76 6.19 9.70
C ILE A 507 5.27 6.35 9.52
N THR A 508 5.68 6.66 8.29
CA THR A 508 7.07 6.95 7.96
C THR A 508 7.55 8.21 8.69
N GLY A 509 8.81 8.20 9.11
CA GLY A 509 9.44 9.30 9.85
C GLY A 509 9.84 10.50 8.99
N TYR A 510 9.45 10.55 7.72
CA TYR A 510 9.93 11.55 6.74
C TYR A 510 9.23 12.91 6.85
N ARG A 511 9.15 13.46 8.08
CA ARG A 511 8.47 14.73 8.33
C ARG A 511 9.14 15.94 7.66
N ASP A 512 10.39 15.79 7.24
CA ASP A 512 11.21 16.87 6.72
C ASP A 512 11.49 16.76 5.21
N LEU A 513 11.01 15.71 4.51
CA LEU A 513 11.22 15.57 3.07
C LEU A 513 10.29 16.51 2.27
N PRO A 514 10.75 17.04 1.12
CA PRO A 514 9.87 17.71 0.17
C PRO A 514 8.71 16.79 -0.23
N LEU A 515 7.51 17.37 -0.32
CA LEU A 515 6.29 16.61 -0.62
C LEU A 515 6.41 15.79 -1.92
N THR A 516 7.09 16.34 -2.94
CA THR A 516 7.30 15.67 -4.23
C THR A 516 8.10 14.37 -4.12
N ASP A 517 8.93 14.27 -3.10
CA ASP A 517 9.88 13.17 -2.90
C ASP A 517 9.38 12.17 -1.84
N ALA A 518 8.19 12.43 -1.27
CA ALA A 518 7.56 11.60 -0.27
C ALA A 518 7.37 10.17 -0.82
N PRO A 519 8.04 9.16 -0.23
CA PRO A 519 8.02 7.80 -0.77
C PRO A 519 6.63 7.18 -0.84
N MET A 520 5.73 7.59 0.06
CA MET A 520 4.34 7.14 0.08
C MET A 520 3.56 7.52 -1.19
N LEU A 521 3.90 8.64 -1.85
CA LEU A 521 3.30 8.99 -3.13
C LEU A 521 3.64 7.93 -4.18
N GLU A 522 4.89 7.48 -4.22
CA GLU A 522 5.32 6.44 -5.17
C GLU A 522 4.68 5.07 -4.88
N VAL A 523 4.48 4.72 -3.60
CA VAL A 523 3.73 3.52 -3.23
C VAL A 523 2.31 3.54 -3.80
N LEU A 524 1.60 4.66 -3.65
CA LEU A 524 0.25 4.80 -4.22
C LEU A 524 0.28 4.74 -5.75
N ARG A 525 1.26 5.40 -6.37
CA ARG A 525 1.41 5.43 -7.82
C ARG A 525 1.54 4.02 -8.39
N ARG A 526 2.43 3.21 -7.82
CA ARG A 526 2.66 1.82 -8.24
C ARG A 526 1.51 0.90 -7.86
N SER A 527 0.91 1.08 -6.69
CA SER A 527 -0.25 0.27 -6.28
C SER A 527 -1.43 0.50 -7.23
N SER A 528 -1.69 1.75 -7.60
CA SER A 528 -2.79 2.12 -8.51
C SER A 528 -2.65 1.54 -9.92
N GLU A 529 -1.47 1.08 -10.34
CA GLU A 529 -1.25 0.49 -11.67
C GLU A 529 -1.93 -0.88 -11.82
N THR A 530 -2.18 -1.57 -10.71
CA THR A 530 -2.73 -2.94 -10.73
C THR A 530 -3.89 -3.15 -9.75
N VAL A 531 -4.06 -2.26 -8.77
CA VAL A 531 -5.12 -2.34 -7.75
C VAL A 531 -6.31 -1.45 -8.16
N PHE A 532 -7.35 -2.07 -8.71
CA PHE A 532 -8.56 -1.40 -9.22
C PHE A 532 -9.71 -1.41 -8.20
N VAL A 533 -9.38 -1.14 -6.94
CA VAL A 533 -10.31 -0.87 -5.83
C VAL A 533 -9.90 0.44 -5.15
N PRO A 534 -10.76 1.04 -4.30
CA PRO A 534 -10.43 2.26 -3.58
C PRO A 534 -9.15 2.12 -2.75
N LEU A 535 -8.31 3.16 -2.81
CA LEU A 535 -7.09 3.29 -2.02
C LEU A 535 -7.26 4.44 -1.01
N THR A 536 -7.11 4.14 0.27
CA THR A 536 -7.15 5.13 1.34
C THR A 536 -5.76 5.35 1.89
N VAL A 537 -5.35 6.60 2.13
CA VAL A 537 -4.06 6.91 2.75
C VAL A 537 -4.25 7.74 4.02
N GLY A 538 -3.73 7.26 5.13
CA GLY A 538 -3.70 7.99 6.41
C GLY A 538 -2.30 8.39 6.80
N GLY A 539 -2.16 9.48 7.53
CA GLY A 539 -0.89 9.92 8.10
C GLY A 539 -0.15 10.97 7.27
N GLY A 540 0.20 12.09 7.91
CA GLY A 540 0.92 13.20 7.29
C GLY A 540 0.05 14.21 6.53
N ILE A 541 -1.29 14.07 6.57
CA ILE A 541 -2.24 15.01 5.95
C ILE A 541 -2.44 16.21 6.88
N ARG A 542 -1.55 17.20 6.79
CA ARG A 542 -1.54 18.40 7.61
C ARG A 542 -0.73 19.50 6.94
N ASP A 543 -0.86 20.71 7.44
CA ASP A 543 0.04 21.80 7.10
C ASP A 543 1.47 21.48 7.59
N PHE A 544 2.47 21.67 6.73
CA PHE A 544 3.88 21.51 7.09
C PHE A 544 4.82 22.32 6.19
N THR A 545 6.03 22.56 6.68
CA THR A 545 7.13 23.17 5.91
C THR A 545 8.22 22.12 5.74
N ASP A 546 8.68 21.91 4.50
CA ASP A 546 9.73 20.94 4.18
C ASP A 546 11.14 21.46 4.51
N SER A 547 12.16 20.59 4.34
CA SER A 547 13.57 20.95 4.56
C SER A 547 14.09 22.08 3.66
N ASN A 548 13.40 22.38 2.55
CA ASN A 548 13.75 23.46 1.63
C ASN A 548 13.08 24.79 2.02
N GLY A 549 12.31 24.81 3.12
CA GLY A 549 11.58 25.99 3.58
C GLY A 549 10.29 26.26 2.80
N LYS A 550 9.82 25.32 1.97
CA LYS A 550 8.54 25.46 1.27
C LYS A 550 7.41 24.96 2.16
N SER A 551 6.44 25.82 2.39
CA SER A 551 5.22 25.48 3.13
C SER A 551 4.17 24.87 2.19
N TYR A 552 3.50 23.83 2.70
CA TYR A 552 2.39 23.14 2.06
C TYR A 552 1.19 23.17 3.00
N THR A 553 0.03 23.50 2.44
CA THR A 553 -1.26 23.35 3.12
C THR A 553 -1.73 21.90 3.08
N SER A 554 -2.54 21.50 4.06
CA SER A 554 -3.20 20.19 4.11
C SER A 554 -3.98 19.87 2.83
N LEU A 555 -4.58 20.88 2.19
CA LEU A 555 -5.26 20.74 0.91
C LEU A 555 -4.30 20.38 -0.24
N GLU A 556 -3.13 21.02 -0.31
CA GLU A 556 -2.09 20.68 -1.30
C GLU A 556 -1.51 19.28 -1.06
N VAL A 557 -1.32 18.91 0.21
CA VAL A 557 -0.88 17.57 0.60
C VAL A 557 -1.89 16.52 0.16
N ALA A 558 -3.18 16.71 0.50
CA ALA A 558 -4.25 15.82 0.06
C ALA A 558 -4.33 15.74 -1.47
N GLY A 559 -4.23 16.88 -2.16
CA GLY A 559 -4.18 16.93 -3.63
C GLY A 559 -3.04 16.11 -4.22
N ALA A 560 -1.84 16.15 -3.63
CA ALA A 560 -0.70 15.34 -4.06
C ALA A 560 -0.93 13.83 -3.86
N TYR A 561 -1.56 13.45 -2.76
CA TYR A 561 -1.96 12.06 -2.50
C TYR A 561 -3.01 11.57 -3.49
N PHE A 562 -4.05 12.36 -3.77
CA PHE A 562 -5.07 12.03 -4.75
C PHE A 562 -4.50 11.88 -6.17
N ALA A 563 -3.67 12.85 -6.59
CA ALA A 563 -2.99 12.79 -7.89
C ALA A 563 -2.02 11.60 -8.02
N SER A 564 -1.58 11.04 -6.88
CA SER A 564 -0.69 9.88 -6.83
C SER A 564 -1.42 8.55 -6.78
N GLY A 565 -2.75 8.52 -6.63
CA GLY A 565 -3.54 7.30 -6.72
C GLY A 565 -4.48 7.04 -5.53
N ALA A 566 -4.39 7.83 -4.46
CA ALA A 566 -5.36 7.73 -3.36
C ALA A 566 -6.75 8.22 -3.82
N ASP A 567 -7.79 7.63 -3.25
CA ASP A 567 -9.19 8.05 -3.43
C ASP A 567 -9.73 8.74 -2.18
N LYS A 568 -9.17 8.41 -1.02
CA LYS A 568 -9.54 9.00 0.27
C LYS A 568 -8.29 9.30 1.11
N VAL A 569 -8.38 10.37 1.89
CA VAL A 569 -7.35 10.73 2.89
C VAL A 569 -7.89 10.56 4.30
N SER A 570 -7.08 10.01 5.18
CA SER A 570 -7.42 9.80 6.59
C SER A 570 -6.69 10.80 7.50
N ILE A 571 -7.46 11.51 8.32
CA ILE A 571 -7.02 12.54 9.26
C ILE A 571 -7.20 12.02 10.69
N GLY A 572 -6.12 11.98 11.48
CA GLY A 572 -6.11 11.49 12.86
C GLY A 572 -6.06 12.61 13.88
N SER A 573 -4.88 12.89 14.45
CA SER A 573 -4.73 13.83 15.59
C SER A 573 -5.27 15.24 15.34
N ASP A 574 -5.18 15.75 14.12
CA ASP A 574 -5.70 17.07 13.76
C ASP A 574 -7.22 17.17 13.97
N ALA A 575 -7.95 16.08 13.70
CA ALA A 575 -9.39 16.01 13.91
C ALA A 575 -9.78 16.24 15.38
N VAL A 576 -8.98 15.76 16.32
CA VAL A 576 -9.23 15.93 17.76
C VAL A 576 -9.10 17.40 18.16
N TYR A 577 -8.03 18.06 17.71
CA TYR A 577 -7.81 19.49 17.99
C TYR A 577 -8.91 20.35 17.35
N VAL A 578 -9.29 20.03 16.12
CA VAL A 578 -10.39 20.71 15.43
C VAL A 578 -11.71 20.52 16.17
N ALA A 579 -12.01 19.34 16.70
CA ALA A 579 -13.23 19.12 17.48
C ALA A 579 -13.24 19.93 18.78
N GLU A 580 -12.12 19.99 19.50
CA GLU A 580 -11.98 20.81 20.71
C GLU A 580 -12.29 22.29 20.40
N GLU A 581 -11.73 22.83 19.31
CA GLU A 581 -11.99 24.20 18.85
C GLU A 581 -13.44 24.40 18.38
N TYR A 582 -14.02 23.41 17.69
CA TYR A 582 -15.41 23.44 17.25
C TYR A 582 -16.36 23.57 18.43
N TYR A 583 -16.17 22.78 19.50
CA TYR A 583 -16.99 22.91 20.71
C TYR A 583 -16.70 24.20 21.48
N ALA A 584 -15.42 24.58 21.63
CA ALA A 584 -15.03 25.81 22.33
C ALA A 584 -15.60 27.08 21.66
N SER A 585 -15.74 27.08 20.33
CA SER A 585 -16.32 28.19 19.57
C SER A 585 -17.85 28.21 19.54
N GLY A 586 -18.52 27.28 20.23
CA GLY A 586 -19.97 27.14 20.22
C GLY A 586 -20.49 26.50 18.93
N LYS A 587 -19.80 25.48 18.43
CA LYS A 587 -20.15 24.69 17.24
C LYS A 587 -20.11 25.49 15.93
N LYS A 588 -19.17 26.43 15.82
CA LYS A 588 -19.03 27.27 14.62
C LYS A 588 -18.09 26.63 13.60
N LYS A 589 -18.54 26.57 12.35
CA LYS A 589 -17.71 26.22 11.19
C LYS A 589 -16.85 27.42 10.81
N THR A 590 -15.58 27.20 10.53
CA THR A 590 -14.63 28.28 10.20
C THR A 590 -14.34 28.35 8.69
N GLY A 591 -14.56 27.24 7.98
CA GLY A 591 -14.15 27.04 6.59
C GLY A 591 -12.63 26.92 6.39
N LYS A 592 -11.85 26.82 7.48
CA LYS A 592 -10.38 26.87 7.46
C LYS A 592 -9.71 25.58 7.86
N THR A 593 -10.45 24.64 8.46
CA THR A 593 -9.87 23.38 8.91
C THR A 593 -9.54 22.50 7.70
N SER A 594 -8.58 21.59 7.87
CA SER A 594 -8.20 20.61 6.86
C SER A 594 -9.41 19.79 6.38
N ILE A 595 -10.28 19.37 7.32
CA ILE A 595 -11.54 18.66 7.06
C ILE A 595 -12.44 19.49 6.12
N GLU A 596 -12.78 20.72 6.51
CA GLU A 596 -13.68 21.60 5.74
C GLU A 596 -13.10 21.91 4.34
N GLN A 597 -11.81 22.22 4.24
CA GLN A 597 -11.18 22.59 2.98
C GLN A 597 -11.10 21.42 2.00
N ILE A 598 -10.69 20.24 2.48
CA ILE A 598 -10.59 19.04 1.64
C ILE A 598 -11.99 18.59 1.22
N SER A 599 -12.97 18.57 2.13
CA SER A 599 -14.34 18.18 1.81
C SER A 599 -15.02 19.15 0.84
N ASN A 600 -14.77 20.45 0.95
CA ASN A 600 -15.34 21.45 0.03
C ASN A 600 -14.78 21.31 -1.39
N ARG A 601 -13.52 20.88 -1.54
CA ARG A 601 -12.88 20.70 -2.85
C ARG A 601 -13.18 19.33 -3.46
N TYR A 602 -13.08 18.27 -2.67
CA TYR A 602 -13.11 16.88 -3.13
C TYR A 602 -14.39 16.12 -2.76
N GLY A 603 -15.32 16.76 -2.06
CA GLY A 603 -16.51 16.13 -1.49
C GLY A 603 -16.21 15.48 -0.14
N VAL A 604 -17.24 15.35 0.70
CA VAL A 604 -17.12 14.72 2.03
C VAL A 604 -16.59 13.28 1.94
N GLN A 605 -16.95 12.56 0.87
CA GLN A 605 -16.55 11.18 0.60
C GLN A 605 -15.03 10.97 0.48
N ALA A 606 -14.26 12.04 0.29
CA ALA A 606 -12.79 11.97 0.20
C ALA A 606 -12.10 12.06 1.57
N VAL A 607 -12.83 12.40 2.64
CA VAL A 607 -12.30 12.66 3.98
C VAL A 607 -12.73 11.58 4.96
N VAL A 608 -11.76 10.80 5.43
CA VAL A 608 -11.92 9.78 6.48
C VAL A 608 -11.32 10.32 7.77
N ILE A 609 -11.98 10.11 8.91
CA ILE A 609 -11.41 10.46 10.22
C ILE A 609 -10.99 9.20 10.96
N SER A 610 -9.70 9.10 11.30
CA SER A 610 -9.19 8.06 12.18
C SER A 610 -9.37 8.48 13.64
N ILE A 611 -10.23 7.75 14.37
CA ILE A 611 -10.46 7.95 15.79
C ILE A 611 -9.78 6.81 16.55
N ASP A 612 -8.93 7.17 17.52
CA ASP A 612 -8.18 6.24 18.37
C ASP A 612 -8.64 6.35 19.83
N PRO A 613 -9.78 5.74 20.20
CA PRO A 613 -10.34 5.84 21.53
C PRO A 613 -9.80 4.77 22.48
N ARG A 614 -9.86 5.09 23.77
CA ARG A 614 -9.61 4.18 24.89
C ARG A 614 -10.79 4.20 25.85
N ARG A 615 -11.23 3.03 26.31
CA ARG A 615 -12.31 2.87 27.28
C ARG A 615 -11.94 3.49 28.63
N GLN A 616 -12.84 4.29 29.19
CA GLN A 616 -12.72 4.90 30.52
C GLN A 616 -13.96 4.57 31.34
N TYR A 617 -13.76 3.93 32.48
CA TYR A 617 -14.82 3.53 33.40
C TYR A 617 -15.20 4.65 34.36
N VAL A 618 -16.50 4.79 34.62
CA VAL A 618 -17.05 5.72 35.62
C VAL A 618 -18.19 5.07 36.40
N ALA A 619 -18.30 5.41 37.68
CA ALA A 619 -19.34 4.85 38.56
C ALA A 619 -20.75 5.34 38.17
N GLU A 620 -20.87 6.58 37.71
CA GLU A 620 -22.11 7.22 37.28
C GLU A 620 -21.86 8.20 36.13
N PRO A 621 -22.84 8.45 35.24
CA PRO A 621 -22.65 9.34 34.08
C PRO A 621 -22.27 10.79 34.42
N SER A 622 -22.62 11.30 35.61
CA SER A 622 -22.30 12.66 36.08
C SER A 622 -20.80 12.92 36.29
N MET A 623 -19.98 11.88 36.34
CA MET A 623 -18.53 11.99 36.59
C MET A 623 -17.73 12.47 35.37
N THR A 624 -18.38 12.61 34.21
CA THR A 624 -17.76 13.12 32.98
C THR A 624 -18.77 13.99 32.23
N LYS A 625 -18.25 14.96 31.48
CA LYS A 625 -19.05 15.77 30.55
C LYS A 625 -19.37 15.01 29.25
N ASN A 626 -18.59 13.97 28.97
CA ASN A 626 -18.63 13.22 27.71
C ASN A 626 -19.75 12.16 27.77
N LYS A 627 -20.27 11.78 26.61
CA LYS A 627 -21.33 10.78 26.50
C LYS A 627 -20.90 9.44 27.09
N CYS A 628 -21.61 9.01 28.12
CA CYS A 628 -21.50 7.68 28.70
C CYS A 628 -22.59 6.73 28.22
N ILE A 629 -22.25 5.45 28.23
CA ILE A 629 -23.19 4.33 28.09
C ILE A 629 -23.02 3.36 29.25
N GLU A 630 -24.06 2.62 29.58
CA GLU A 630 -23.95 1.45 30.46
C GLU A 630 -23.20 0.34 29.72
N THR A 631 -22.26 -0.32 30.40
CA THR A 631 -21.39 -1.35 29.83
C THR A 631 -21.79 -2.73 30.35
N ALA A 632 -21.80 -3.72 29.45
CA ALA A 632 -21.94 -5.13 29.82
C ALA A 632 -20.67 -5.69 30.48
N ARG A 633 -19.54 -4.98 30.35
CA ARG A 633 -18.24 -5.29 30.95
C ARG A 633 -17.99 -4.35 32.14
N PRO A 634 -18.23 -4.74 33.40
CA PRO A 634 -18.00 -3.86 34.55
C PRO A 634 -16.51 -3.51 34.71
N GLY A 635 -16.24 -2.31 35.22
CA GLY A 635 -14.88 -1.85 35.51
C GLY A 635 -14.23 -2.57 36.70
N PRO A 636 -12.92 -2.36 36.91
CA PRO A 636 -12.17 -3.02 37.98
C PRO A 636 -12.73 -2.81 39.40
N ASN A 637 -13.45 -1.71 39.63
CA ASN A 637 -14.07 -1.37 40.91
C ASN A 637 -15.60 -1.53 40.88
N GLY A 638 -16.14 -2.23 39.88
CA GLY A 638 -17.58 -2.42 39.69
C GLY A 638 -18.28 -1.24 39.01
N GLU A 639 -17.53 -0.34 38.37
CA GLU A 639 -18.10 0.73 37.55
C GLU A 639 -18.99 0.15 36.44
N LYS A 640 -20.18 0.73 36.27
CA LYS A 640 -21.20 0.23 35.31
C LYS A 640 -21.29 1.07 34.04
N TYR A 641 -20.59 2.20 33.97
CA TYR A 641 -20.66 3.10 32.84
C TYR A 641 -19.27 3.31 32.23
N VAL A 642 -19.25 3.55 30.93
CA VAL A 642 -18.03 3.86 30.18
C VAL A 642 -18.25 5.05 29.26
N TRP A 643 -17.17 5.78 29.03
CA TRP A 643 -17.01 6.66 27.87
C TRP A 643 -15.68 6.32 27.19
N PHE A 644 -15.52 6.75 25.95
CA PHE A 644 -14.39 6.35 25.12
C PHE A 644 -13.52 7.57 24.84
N GLN A 645 -12.45 7.74 25.60
CA GLN A 645 -11.56 8.89 25.54
C GLN A 645 -10.73 8.86 24.26
N CYS A 646 -10.79 9.93 23.46
CA CYS A 646 -9.95 10.05 22.27
C CYS A 646 -8.49 10.29 22.63
N THR A 647 -7.60 9.83 21.75
CA THR A 647 -6.16 10.06 21.87
C THR A 647 -5.59 10.75 20.63
N VAL A 648 -4.41 11.34 20.79
CA VAL A 648 -3.62 11.97 19.72
C VAL A 648 -2.19 11.45 19.73
N LYS A 649 -1.43 11.84 18.71
CA LYS A 649 -0.03 11.44 18.50
C LYS A 649 0.12 9.92 18.46
N GLY A 650 -0.82 9.21 17.83
CA GLY A 650 -0.83 7.75 17.70
C GLY A 650 -0.99 7.06 19.05
N GLY A 651 -2.08 7.33 19.77
CA GLY A 651 -2.40 6.63 21.02
C GLY A 651 -1.68 7.11 22.29
N ARG A 652 -0.70 8.02 22.18
CA ARG A 652 0.23 8.37 23.27
C ARG A 652 -0.28 9.43 24.24
N GLU A 653 -1.19 10.28 23.80
CA GLU A 653 -1.72 11.38 24.62
C GLU A 653 -3.25 11.34 24.61
N GLY A 654 -3.88 11.19 25.78
CA GLY A 654 -5.33 11.25 25.94
C GLY A 654 -5.83 12.69 25.98
N ARG A 655 -7.01 12.94 25.39
CA ARG A 655 -7.69 14.24 25.37
C ARG A 655 -9.02 14.16 26.10
N ASP A 656 -9.47 15.26 26.70
CA ASP A 656 -10.76 15.29 27.41
C ASP A 656 -11.93 15.54 26.43
N ILE A 657 -12.08 14.60 25.49
CA ILE A 657 -13.15 14.51 24.50
C ILE A 657 -13.44 13.04 24.18
N GLY A 658 -14.70 12.66 24.15
CA GLY A 658 -15.12 11.30 23.81
C GLY A 658 -15.20 11.03 22.31
N ALA A 659 -15.15 9.76 21.92
CA ALA A 659 -15.31 9.32 20.53
C ALA A 659 -16.67 9.75 19.93
N TYR A 660 -17.71 9.77 20.77
CA TYR A 660 -19.04 10.25 20.42
C TYR A 660 -19.03 11.74 20.04
N GLU A 661 -18.45 12.59 20.88
CA GLU A 661 -18.33 14.03 20.61
C GLU A 661 -17.47 14.30 19.36
N LEU A 662 -16.33 13.60 19.25
CA LEU A 662 -15.45 13.75 18.11
C LEU A 662 -16.16 13.39 16.80
N ALA A 663 -16.84 12.24 16.74
CA ALA A 663 -17.53 11.79 15.53
C ALA A 663 -18.61 12.79 15.07
N ILE A 664 -19.41 13.32 16.00
CA ILE A 664 -20.44 14.33 15.71
C ILE A 664 -19.81 15.63 15.17
N ALA A 665 -18.72 16.10 15.80
CA ALA A 665 -18.03 17.30 15.33
C ALA A 665 -17.49 17.11 13.91
N MET A 666 -16.91 15.94 13.64
CA MET A 666 -16.30 15.64 12.34
C MET A 666 -17.33 15.51 11.22
N GLU A 667 -18.44 14.82 11.45
CA GLU A 667 -19.56 14.80 10.50
C GLU A 667 -20.03 16.23 10.20
N ALA A 668 -20.23 17.06 11.24
CA ALA A 668 -20.66 18.43 11.08
C ALA A 668 -19.65 19.26 10.25
N LEU A 669 -18.36 18.99 10.36
CA LEU A 669 -17.29 19.72 9.67
C LEU A 669 -17.00 19.23 8.25
N GLY A 670 -17.59 18.10 7.82
CA GLY A 670 -17.47 17.62 6.45
C GLY A 670 -16.70 16.31 6.27
N ALA A 671 -16.48 15.54 7.34
CA ALA A 671 -16.05 14.16 7.19
C ALA A 671 -17.14 13.32 6.49
N GLY A 672 -16.73 12.42 5.60
CA GLY A 672 -17.64 11.51 4.92
C GLY A 672 -17.56 10.07 5.39
N GLU A 673 -16.61 9.73 6.27
CA GLU A 673 -16.45 8.39 6.83
C GLU A 673 -15.61 8.43 8.13
N ILE A 674 -15.93 7.58 9.09
CA ILE A 674 -15.16 7.41 10.32
C ILE A 674 -14.44 6.06 10.29
N LEU A 675 -13.11 6.08 10.42
CA LEU A 675 -12.29 4.92 10.74
C LEU A 675 -12.18 4.83 12.27
N LEU A 676 -12.95 3.94 12.88
CA LEU A 676 -13.05 3.80 14.32
C LEU A 676 -12.15 2.66 14.80
N ASN A 677 -10.94 3.01 15.24
CA ASN A 677 -10.04 2.06 15.88
C ASN A 677 -10.47 1.81 17.33
N CYS A 678 -9.81 0.86 17.99
CA CYS A 678 -10.01 0.60 19.42
C CYS A 678 -8.66 0.24 20.04
N ILE A 679 -8.09 1.14 20.85
CA ILE A 679 -6.76 0.92 21.44
C ILE A 679 -6.74 -0.33 22.32
N ASP A 680 -7.83 -0.60 23.02
CA ASP A 680 -7.90 -1.70 23.99
C ASP A 680 -7.96 -3.08 23.31
N GLU A 681 -8.51 -3.17 22.09
CA GLU A 681 -8.63 -4.43 21.34
C GLU A 681 -7.55 -4.57 20.26
N ASP A 682 -6.70 -3.56 20.04
CA ASP A 682 -5.69 -3.59 19.00
C ASP A 682 -4.64 -4.69 19.23
N GLY A 683 -4.41 -5.49 18.19
CA GLY A 683 -3.53 -6.68 18.25
C GLY A 683 -4.02 -7.84 19.12
N GLN A 684 -5.14 -7.71 19.85
CA GLN A 684 -5.57 -8.75 20.80
C GLN A 684 -6.24 -9.95 20.13
N GLY A 685 -6.88 -9.75 18.97
CA GLY A 685 -7.61 -10.80 18.27
C GLY A 685 -8.87 -11.29 18.98
N ASN A 686 -9.47 -10.47 19.86
CA ASN A 686 -10.68 -10.81 20.65
C ASN A 686 -12.01 -10.47 19.96
N GLY A 687 -11.97 -9.83 18.79
CA GLY A 687 -13.15 -9.24 18.14
C GLY A 687 -13.16 -7.72 18.25
N PHE A 688 -14.07 -7.09 17.52
CA PHE A 688 -14.26 -5.65 17.56
C PHE A 688 -15.01 -5.23 18.82
N ASP A 689 -14.78 -4.02 19.33
CA ASP A 689 -15.56 -3.48 20.46
C ASP A 689 -16.97 -3.06 19.99
N HIS A 690 -17.95 -3.95 20.14
CA HIS A 690 -19.33 -3.69 19.69
C HIS A 690 -19.99 -2.50 20.40
N GLU A 691 -19.68 -2.24 21.67
CA GLU A 691 -20.26 -1.11 22.41
C GLU A 691 -19.74 0.22 21.87
N LEU A 692 -18.45 0.30 21.56
CA LEU A 692 -17.82 1.45 20.92
C LEU A 692 -18.39 1.67 19.51
N VAL A 693 -18.43 0.61 18.70
CA VAL A 693 -18.90 0.68 17.32
C VAL A 693 -20.38 1.10 17.28
N SER A 694 -21.24 0.53 18.12
CA SER A 694 -22.64 0.97 18.23
C SER A 694 -22.76 2.40 18.73
N LEU A 695 -22.02 2.80 19.77
CA LEU A 695 -22.04 4.17 20.28
C LEU A 695 -21.79 5.21 19.18
N VAL A 696 -20.82 4.96 18.29
CA VAL A 696 -20.46 5.90 17.23
C VAL A 696 -21.37 5.75 16.02
N SER A 697 -21.63 4.53 15.54
CA SER A 697 -22.49 4.32 14.35
C SER A 697 -23.96 4.68 14.57
N ASP A 698 -24.45 4.66 15.81
CA ASP A 698 -25.79 5.19 16.14
C ASP A 698 -25.82 6.72 16.26
N ALA A 699 -24.66 7.37 16.42
CA ALA A 699 -24.56 8.81 16.69
C ALA A 699 -24.45 9.67 15.43
N VAL A 700 -23.95 9.11 14.32
CA VAL A 700 -23.66 9.85 13.09
C VAL A 700 -24.40 9.28 11.88
N GLY A 701 -24.68 10.13 10.89
CA GLY A 701 -25.29 9.76 9.61
C GLY A 701 -24.28 9.41 8.51
N ILE A 702 -22.98 9.39 8.82
CA ILE A 702 -21.89 9.01 7.89
C ILE A 702 -21.41 7.57 8.14
N PRO A 703 -20.85 6.87 7.13
CA PRO A 703 -20.32 5.53 7.28
C PRO A 703 -19.29 5.39 8.41
N VAL A 704 -19.39 4.30 9.18
CA VAL A 704 -18.43 3.95 10.24
C VAL A 704 -17.75 2.62 9.89
N ILE A 705 -16.43 2.61 9.88
CA ILE A 705 -15.57 1.45 9.70
C ILE A 705 -15.16 0.94 11.09
N ALA A 706 -15.54 -0.29 11.44
CA ALA A 706 -15.03 -0.97 12.63
C ALA A 706 -13.59 -1.42 12.40
N SER A 707 -12.67 -1.07 13.30
CA SER A 707 -11.25 -1.40 13.22
C SER A 707 -10.70 -1.82 14.59
N SER A 708 -9.55 -2.49 14.59
CA SER A 708 -8.88 -3.11 15.75
C SER A 708 -9.64 -4.27 16.40
N GLY A 709 -8.93 -5.39 16.64
CA GLY A 709 -9.44 -6.57 17.36
C GLY A 709 -9.84 -7.77 16.51
N ALA A 710 -9.94 -7.64 15.18
CA ALA A 710 -10.20 -8.77 14.29
C ALA A 710 -9.13 -9.87 14.44
N GLY A 711 -9.59 -11.12 14.63
CA GLY A 711 -8.75 -12.30 14.89
C GLY A 711 -9.14 -13.50 14.02
N CYS A 712 -10.40 -13.58 13.59
CA CYS A 712 -10.93 -14.65 12.75
C CYS A 712 -12.08 -14.13 11.85
N PRO A 713 -12.51 -14.90 10.83
CA PRO A 713 -13.65 -14.54 9.97
C PRO A 713 -14.96 -14.24 10.71
N ALA A 714 -15.23 -14.94 11.83
CA ALA A 714 -16.46 -14.77 12.59
C ALA A 714 -16.60 -13.34 13.14
N HIS A 715 -15.50 -12.69 13.57
CA HIS A 715 -15.53 -11.33 14.12
C HIS A 715 -16.10 -10.30 13.14
N PHE A 716 -15.91 -10.50 11.82
CA PHE A 716 -16.52 -9.63 10.81
C PHE A 716 -18.03 -9.83 10.74
N THR A 717 -18.48 -11.09 10.76
CA THR A 717 -19.91 -11.41 10.71
C THR A 717 -20.61 -10.92 11.98
N ASP A 718 -19.97 -11.09 13.14
CA ASP A 718 -20.48 -10.66 14.44
C ASP A 718 -20.66 -9.14 14.50
N VAL A 719 -19.66 -8.35 14.08
CA VAL A 719 -19.76 -6.88 14.15
C VAL A 719 -20.81 -6.33 13.18
N PHE A 720 -20.97 -6.92 11.99
CA PHE A 720 -22.01 -6.51 11.04
C PHE A 720 -23.43 -6.87 11.50
N ASN A 721 -23.58 -7.95 12.27
CA ASN A 721 -24.86 -8.36 12.84
C ASN A 721 -25.21 -7.58 14.13
N ALA A 722 -24.19 -7.22 14.92
CA ALA A 722 -24.37 -6.58 16.22
C ALA A 722 -24.48 -5.05 16.14
N THR A 723 -24.01 -4.43 15.05
CA THR A 723 -23.86 -2.97 14.96
C THR A 723 -24.30 -2.42 13.60
N LYS A 724 -24.36 -1.10 13.46
CA LYS A 724 -24.66 -0.41 12.18
C LYS A 724 -23.42 -0.06 11.37
N CYS A 725 -22.24 -0.64 11.67
CA CYS A 725 -21.04 -0.34 10.90
C CYS A 725 -21.21 -0.66 9.41
N SER A 726 -20.66 0.21 8.56
CA SER A 726 -20.75 0.08 7.11
C SER A 726 -19.60 -0.75 6.52
N ALA A 727 -18.52 -0.93 7.29
CA ALA A 727 -17.37 -1.73 6.92
C ALA A 727 -16.63 -2.24 8.15
N ALA A 728 -15.76 -3.23 7.92
CA ALA A 728 -14.83 -3.74 8.92
C ALA A 728 -13.43 -3.82 8.30
N LEU A 729 -12.43 -3.43 9.08
CA LEU A 729 -11.03 -3.33 8.67
C LEU A 729 -10.16 -4.23 9.54
N ALA A 730 -9.24 -4.93 8.89
CA ALA A 730 -8.15 -5.62 9.59
C ALA A 730 -6.80 -5.42 8.89
N ALA A 731 -5.74 -5.53 9.69
CA ALA A 731 -4.35 -5.40 9.24
C ALA A 731 -3.57 -6.69 9.54
N GLY A 732 -3.24 -6.92 10.82
CA GLY A 732 -2.32 -7.97 11.26
C GLY A 732 -2.65 -9.38 10.76
N ILE A 733 -3.91 -9.82 10.89
CA ILE A 733 -4.34 -11.17 10.48
C ILE A 733 -4.18 -11.41 8.97
N PHE A 734 -4.36 -10.37 8.15
CA PHE A 734 -4.17 -10.45 6.71
C PHE A 734 -2.67 -10.41 6.34
N HIS A 735 -1.87 -9.59 7.03
CA HIS A 735 -0.42 -9.51 6.82
C HIS A 735 0.30 -10.81 7.14
N ARG A 736 -0.15 -11.49 8.21
CA ARG A 736 0.42 -12.74 8.69
C ARG A 736 -0.17 -13.97 8.00
N GLU A 737 -1.16 -13.77 7.12
CA GLU A 737 -1.87 -14.83 6.40
C GLU A 737 -2.49 -15.87 7.37
N GLU A 738 -2.85 -15.41 8.57
CA GLU A 738 -3.62 -16.19 9.55
C GLU A 738 -5.07 -16.34 9.09
N VAL A 739 -5.55 -15.31 8.39
CA VAL A 739 -6.86 -15.25 7.74
C VAL A 739 -6.67 -14.57 6.39
N LEU A 740 -7.30 -15.08 5.33
CA LEU A 740 -7.34 -14.41 4.03
C LEU A 740 -8.61 -13.56 3.91
N VAL A 741 -8.55 -12.49 3.10
CA VAL A 741 -9.75 -11.68 2.82
C VAL A 741 -10.86 -12.53 2.18
N SER A 742 -10.49 -13.47 1.32
CA SER A 742 -11.44 -14.40 0.68
C SER A 742 -12.13 -15.32 1.69
N GLU A 743 -11.44 -15.74 2.76
CA GLU A 743 -12.03 -16.56 3.82
C GLU A 743 -13.06 -15.77 4.63
N VAL A 744 -12.75 -14.50 4.93
CA VAL A 744 -13.72 -13.58 5.56
C VAL A 744 -14.96 -13.46 4.70
N LYS A 745 -14.79 -13.21 3.40
CA LYS A 745 -15.92 -13.08 2.46
C LYS A 745 -16.74 -14.35 2.33
N ASN A 746 -16.09 -15.51 2.20
CA ASN A 746 -16.78 -16.79 2.14
C ASN A 746 -17.59 -17.06 3.42
N HIS A 747 -17.02 -16.72 4.59
CA HIS A 747 -17.72 -16.82 5.86
C HIS A 747 -18.95 -15.91 5.89
N MET A 748 -18.80 -14.64 5.51
CA MET A 748 -19.90 -13.68 5.44
C MET A 748 -21.03 -14.15 4.52
N VAL A 749 -20.70 -14.65 3.32
CA VAL A 749 -21.68 -15.20 2.37
C VAL A 749 -22.42 -16.39 2.96
N SER A 750 -21.71 -17.31 3.62
CA SER A 750 -22.33 -18.48 4.27
C SER A 750 -23.28 -18.11 5.42
N HIS A 751 -23.16 -16.90 5.97
CA HIS A 751 -24.01 -16.33 7.01
C HIS A 751 -25.02 -15.31 6.47
N GLY A 752 -25.22 -15.25 5.14
CA GLY A 752 -26.23 -14.42 4.51
C GLY A 752 -25.89 -12.93 4.41
N LEU A 753 -24.65 -12.53 4.69
CA LEU A 753 -24.23 -11.14 4.50
C LEU A 753 -23.85 -10.90 3.03
N PRO A 754 -24.36 -9.81 2.40
CA PRO A 754 -24.01 -9.48 1.03
C PRO A 754 -22.53 -9.04 0.94
N THR A 755 -21.77 -9.66 0.05
CA THR A 755 -20.37 -9.29 -0.23
C THR A 755 -20.17 -9.04 -1.72
N ARG A 756 -19.10 -8.33 -2.07
CA ARG A 756 -18.53 -8.43 -3.42
C ARG A 756 -17.79 -9.77 -3.53
N THR A 757 -18.08 -10.55 -4.55
CA THR A 757 -17.41 -11.82 -4.82
C THR A 757 -16.21 -11.66 -5.73
#